data_AF-A0A0S3TTK4-F1
#
_entry.id   AF-A0A0S3TTK4-F1
#
_cell.length_a   1.000
_cell.length_b   1.000
_cell.length_c   1.000
_cell.angle_alpha   90.00
_cell.angle_beta   90.00
_cell.angle_gamma   90.00
#
_symmetry.space_group_name_H-M   'P 1'
#
loop_
_entity.id
_entity.type
_entity.pdbx_description
1 polymer ?
#
loop_
_entity_poly.entity_id
_entity_poly.type
_entity_poly.pdbx_seq_one_letter_code
_entity_poly.pdbx_strand_id
1 'polypeptide(L)'
;MIDKLPPQSIESEEAILGGIMLDPEAINRVNDDLIPQAFYISAHKDIYQAALRLHCSGKPTDLLLVTNWLADHDLLARIGGRNKLATLVDRTVSAVNIDAIAALVMEKYLRRQLISVGNEIVQLGYETETELPTILDQAEQKVFQVSNQGLCSNTEHNSTINIAAYQELESGRPIYPTGLNELDKLMVGFEGGTLTIIGGRPSVGKSQIALFLALQMILLHKLPVIIFSLEMTKKQLEYRLWSLISVTPQYKDFNLIPLLSDRMRKHRAGFEPLANWEFDSIAQIVGITSELPLYINDNRGVTVSGIASSCRQVQARVGKLGLVVVDYLQMMADPEFQNLIPPLSSQEKLQLEANLQEFGCIDPLVVWLGTGILLDGHNRYEICTRLQIPYKTVEIEITDRAAAVCWIANHQLGRRNITPETASYLRGKRYIHLRGNREDNLKQNLPNGKNFLSVENDLEQDLSKGKNPIKVDVAKSLAQQYKVSDRTIRNDAQFTEALDTLATAFGEEIKHLLLTRNTRLTKKDILLLAKVVQEEGKQLAQKLLDKKLNKCDIVQQIKSKQPVPNPHFVGELCQIIGKGDPELKKFSGCWCIIIEVNTYSCAVQTYRMDFPAVKLENLEPVYTPNEPTATKNCDRIRRLTDEIYKDFEPTHAAVMEVLGRLADPGSLTSKQERILAFLENEYNL
;
A
#
# COMPACT_ATOMS: atom_id res chain seq x y z
N MET A 1 27.67 -28.74 8.50
CA MET A 1 27.69 -28.19 7.12
C MET A 1 27.77 -29.37 6.18
N ILE A 2 26.80 -29.50 5.26
CA ILE A 2 26.77 -30.63 4.34
C ILE A 2 27.80 -30.33 3.24
N ASP A 3 28.93 -31.03 3.29
CA ASP A 3 30.03 -30.97 2.32
C ASP A 3 29.64 -31.72 1.01
N LYS A 4 28.45 -31.43 0.48
CA LYS A 4 27.97 -31.98 -0.80
C LYS A 4 27.90 -30.86 -1.81
N LEU A 5 28.59 -31.05 -2.93
CA LEU A 5 28.47 -30.18 -4.08
C LEU A 5 27.01 -30.08 -4.54
N PRO A 6 26.54 -28.90 -4.96
CA PRO A 6 25.19 -28.74 -5.50
C PRO A 6 25.00 -29.68 -6.71
N PRO A 7 23.79 -30.25 -6.91
CA PRO A 7 23.52 -31.16 -8.01
C PRO A 7 23.86 -30.53 -9.36
N GLN A 8 24.78 -31.18 -10.08
CA GLN A 8 25.29 -30.73 -11.36
C GLN A 8 25.60 -31.93 -12.26
N SER A 9 25.57 -31.72 -13.57
CA SER A 9 26.05 -32.69 -14.55
C SER A 9 26.77 -31.93 -15.66
N ILE A 10 28.07 -31.73 -15.46
CA ILE A 10 28.91 -30.96 -16.39
C ILE A 10 28.99 -31.66 -17.75
N GLU A 11 29.09 -32.99 -17.76
CA GLU A 11 29.11 -33.80 -18.98
C GLU A 11 27.84 -33.60 -19.82
N SER A 12 26.66 -33.53 -19.18
CA SER A 12 25.40 -33.27 -19.86
C SER A 12 25.34 -31.86 -20.46
N GLU A 13 25.88 -30.86 -19.74
CA GLU A 13 25.96 -29.49 -20.25
C GLU A 13 26.91 -29.38 -21.45
N GLU A 14 28.08 -30.01 -21.39
CA GLU A 14 29.03 -30.05 -22.50
C GLU A 14 28.42 -30.77 -23.71
N ALA A 15 27.67 -31.84 -23.47
CA ALA A 15 26.95 -32.61 -24.50
C ALA A 15 25.88 -31.79 -25.25
N ILE A 16 25.09 -30.99 -24.53
CA ILE A 16 24.07 -30.13 -25.15
C ILE A 16 24.72 -29.04 -25.99
N LEU A 17 25.74 -28.36 -25.46
CA LEU A 17 26.39 -27.25 -26.15
C LEU A 17 27.14 -27.68 -27.41
N GLY A 18 27.91 -28.77 -27.33
CA GLY A 18 28.57 -29.30 -28.52
C GLY A 18 27.57 -29.89 -29.53
N GLY A 19 26.48 -30.51 -29.05
CA GLY A 19 25.39 -30.98 -29.89
C GLY A 19 24.72 -29.86 -30.69
N ILE A 20 24.42 -28.72 -30.06
CA ILE A 20 23.86 -27.53 -30.72
C ILE A 20 24.82 -26.92 -31.75
N MET A 21 26.13 -26.98 -31.50
CA MET A 21 27.15 -26.46 -32.42
C MET A 21 27.46 -27.40 -33.59
N LEU A 22 27.15 -28.70 -33.44
CA LEU A 22 27.36 -29.74 -34.44
C LEU A 22 26.13 -29.90 -35.35
N ASP A 23 24.93 -29.78 -34.79
CA ASP A 23 23.65 -29.80 -35.51
C ASP A 23 22.82 -28.54 -35.17
N PRO A 24 22.76 -27.54 -36.07
CA PRO A 24 21.99 -26.31 -35.86
C PRO A 24 20.49 -26.53 -35.65
N GLU A 25 19.93 -27.66 -36.09
CA GLU A 25 18.52 -28.00 -35.88
C GLU A 25 18.25 -28.52 -34.47
N ALA A 26 19.28 -28.92 -33.72
CA ALA A 26 19.13 -29.42 -32.36
C ALA A 26 18.60 -28.34 -31.41
N ILE A 27 18.88 -27.06 -31.64
CA ILE A 27 18.38 -25.99 -30.78
C ILE A 27 16.86 -25.87 -30.83
N ASN A 28 16.22 -26.21 -31.96
CA ASN A 28 14.76 -26.18 -32.11
C ASN A 28 14.06 -27.12 -31.13
N ARG A 29 14.68 -28.26 -30.83
CA ARG A 29 14.12 -29.28 -29.93
C ARG A 29 14.29 -28.94 -28.45
N VAL A 30 15.31 -28.13 -28.12
CA VAL A 30 15.75 -27.89 -26.74
C VAL A 30 15.34 -26.52 -26.22
N ASN A 31 15.10 -25.55 -27.12
CA ASN A 31 14.76 -24.18 -26.78
C ASN A 31 13.52 -24.06 -25.88
N ASP A 32 12.53 -24.95 -26.07
CA ASP A 32 11.27 -24.91 -25.32
C ASP A 32 11.44 -25.41 -23.88
N ASP A 33 12.34 -26.38 -23.65
CA ASP A 33 12.51 -27.04 -22.36
C ASP A 33 13.66 -26.45 -21.51
N LEU A 34 14.68 -25.87 -22.17
CA LEU A 34 15.94 -25.50 -21.51
C LEU A 34 16.15 -23.99 -21.44
N ILE A 35 16.23 -23.46 -20.23
CA ILE A 35 16.55 -22.06 -19.95
C ILE A 35 18.06 -21.84 -19.73
N PRO A 36 18.65 -20.67 -20.09
CA PRO A 36 20.07 -20.41 -19.87
C PRO A 36 20.53 -20.51 -18.41
N GLN A 37 19.63 -20.22 -17.46
CA GLN A 37 19.91 -20.33 -16.02
C GLN A 37 20.03 -21.80 -15.55
N ALA A 38 19.65 -22.78 -16.38
CA ALA A 38 19.75 -24.19 -16.07
C ALA A 38 21.20 -24.71 -16.09
N PHE A 39 22.12 -24.00 -16.73
CA PHE A 39 23.54 -24.36 -16.75
C PHE A 39 24.21 -23.95 -15.43
N TYR A 40 24.98 -24.86 -14.83
CA TYR A 40 25.76 -24.60 -13.63
C TYR A 40 26.98 -23.74 -13.92
N ILE A 41 27.68 -24.01 -15.04
CA ILE A 41 28.88 -23.27 -15.41
C ILE A 41 28.50 -21.96 -16.10
N SER A 42 29.01 -20.83 -15.59
CA SER A 42 28.73 -19.50 -16.16
C SER A 42 29.15 -19.41 -17.64
N ALA A 43 30.26 -20.03 -18.02
CA ALA A 43 30.68 -20.06 -19.42
C ALA A 43 29.66 -20.80 -20.30
N HIS A 44 29.08 -21.91 -19.83
CA HIS A 44 28.07 -22.66 -20.56
C HIS A 44 26.77 -21.88 -20.73
N LYS A 45 26.37 -21.15 -19.68
CA LYS A 45 25.23 -20.23 -19.73
C LYS A 45 25.43 -19.15 -20.80
N ASP A 46 26.60 -18.53 -20.84
CA ASP A 46 26.90 -17.47 -21.82
C ASP A 46 26.92 -18.02 -23.25
N ILE A 47 27.45 -19.23 -23.45
CA ILE A 47 27.46 -19.93 -24.74
C ILE A 47 26.04 -20.27 -25.20
N TYR A 48 25.21 -20.86 -24.32
CA TYR A 48 23.83 -21.18 -24.66
C TYR A 48 23.01 -19.93 -24.96
N GLN A 49 23.22 -18.85 -24.19
CA GLN A 49 22.55 -17.57 -24.43
C GLN A 49 22.93 -16.97 -25.79
N ALA A 50 24.20 -17.11 -26.20
CA ALA A 50 24.64 -16.72 -27.54
C ALA A 50 23.94 -17.54 -28.64
N ALA A 51 23.87 -18.87 -28.47
CA ALA A 51 23.20 -19.77 -29.41
C ALA A 51 21.70 -19.44 -29.53
N LEU A 52 21.02 -19.21 -28.41
CA LEU A 52 19.60 -18.85 -28.37
C LEU A 52 19.34 -17.50 -29.05
N ARG A 53 20.21 -16.50 -28.86
CA ARG A 53 20.11 -15.20 -29.56
C ARG A 53 20.32 -15.32 -31.06
N LEU A 54 21.30 -16.13 -31.49
CA LEU A 54 21.54 -16.40 -32.91
C LEU A 54 20.33 -17.09 -33.56
N HIS A 55 19.78 -18.08 -32.86
CA HIS A 55 18.58 -18.79 -33.29
C HIS A 55 17.36 -17.86 -33.40
N CYS A 56 17.10 -17.00 -32.39
CA CYS A 56 16.03 -15.99 -32.46
C CYS A 56 16.23 -14.98 -33.62
N SER A 57 17.47 -14.77 -34.06
CA SER A 57 17.78 -13.92 -35.23
C SER A 57 17.71 -14.66 -36.57
N GLY A 58 17.31 -15.94 -36.57
CA GLY A 58 17.21 -16.78 -37.77
C GLY A 58 18.57 -17.18 -38.35
N LYS A 59 19.66 -17.10 -37.57
CA LYS A 59 21.01 -17.50 -37.99
C LYS A 59 21.32 -18.91 -37.48
N PRO A 60 22.06 -19.73 -38.24
CA PRO A 60 22.43 -21.06 -37.78
C PRO A 60 23.38 -20.98 -36.58
N THR A 61 23.30 -21.97 -35.68
CA THR A 61 24.04 -22.02 -34.42
C THR A 61 25.35 -22.82 -34.53
N ASP A 62 26.04 -22.70 -35.67
CA ASP A 62 27.31 -23.40 -35.89
C ASP A 62 28.44 -22.85 -35.02
N LEU A 63 29.45 -23.68 -34.77
CA LEU A 63 30.68 -23.32 -34.05
C LEU A 63 31.27 -21.97 -34.51
N LEU A 64 31.33 -21.72 -35.83
CA LEU A 64 31.88 -20.50 -36.39
C LEU A 64 31.06 -19.25 -36.02
N LEU A 65 29.73 -19.34 -36.14
CA LEU A 65 28.83 -18.22 -35.90
C LEU A 65 28.72 -17.89 -34.41
N VAL A 66 28.66 -18.93 -33.56
CA VAL A 66 28.70 -18.75 -32.11
C VAL A 66 30.04 -18.11 -31.68
N THR A 67 31.16 -18.55 -32.26
CA THR A 67 32.49 -17.98 -31.99
C THR A 67 32.57 -16.50 -32.40
N ASN A 68 32.09 -16.16 -33.59
CA ASN A 68 32.11 -14.77 -34.06
C ASN A 68 31.21 -13.87 -33.20
N TRP A 69 30.00 -14.34 -32.88
CA TRP A 69 29.08 -13.58 -32.02
C TRP A 69 29.67 -13.31 -30.64
N LEU A 70 30.33 -14.30 -30.04
CA LEU A 70 31.01 -14.16 -28.75
C LEU A 70 32.24 -13.25 -28.83
N ALA A 71 32.94 -13.21 -29.97
CA ALA A 71 34.06 -12.30 -30.20
C ALA A 71 33.59 -10.85 -30.36
N ASP A 72 32.51 -10.63 -31.11
CA ASP A 72 31.94 -9.28 -31.34
C ASP A 72 31.40 -8.63 -30.05
N HIS A 73 31.10 -9.43 -29.03
CA HIS A 73 30.58 -8.98 -27.74
C HIS A 73 31.61 -9.08 -26.60
N ASP A 74 32.90 -9.30 -26.90
CA ASP A 74 33.98 -9.44 -25.92
C ASP A 74 33.79 -10.57 -24.87
N LEU A 75 32.88 -11.52 -25.13
CA LEU A 75 32.59 -12.65 -24.25
C LEU A 75 33.54 -13.83 -24.48
N LEU A 76 34.20 -13.88 -25.64
CA LEU A 76 35.09 -14.97 -26.04
C LEU A 76 36.25 -15.22 -25.06
N ALA A 77 36.83 -14.14 -24.50
CA ALA A 77 37.91 -14.26 -23.53
C ALA A 77 37.41 -14.87 -22.20
N ARG A 78 36.18 -14.54 -21.80
CA ARG A 78 35.55 -14.98 -20.55
C ARG A 78 35.18 -16.46 -20.55
N ILE A 79 34.81 -17.01 -21.71
CA ILE A 79 34.43 -18.42 -21.85
C ILE A 79 35.61 -19.38 -22.05
N GLY A 80 36.86 -18.88 -22.05
CA GLY A 80 38.07 -19.70 -22.24
C GLY A 80 38.58 -19.78 -23.67
N GLY A 81 38.14 -18.87 -24.55
CA GLY A 81 38.61 -18.75 -25.93
C GLY A 81 38.09 -19.84 -26.87
N ARG A 82 38.58 -19.79 -28.13
CA ARG A 82 38.14 -20.70 -29.20
C ARG A 82 38.41 -22.18 -28.88
N ASN A 83 39.48 -22.45 -28.14
CA ASN A 83 39.87 -23.81 -27.77
C ASN A 83 38.81 -24.50 -26.90
N LYS A 84 38.12 -23.77 -26.01
CA LYS A 84 37.07 -24.36 -25.17
C LYS A 84 35.87 -24.78 -26.01
N LEU A 85 35.45 -23.97 -26.98
CA LEU A 85 34.35 -24.32 -27.91
C LEU A 85 34.69 -25.53 -28.78
N ALA A 86 35.92 -25.59 -29.31
CA ALA A 86 36.39 -26.75 -30.07
C ALA A 86 36.38 -28.03 -29.22
N THR A 87 36.82 -27.93 -27.96
CA THR A 87 36.79 -29.05 -27.01
C THR A 87 35.37 -29.53 -26.72
N LEU A 88 34.38 -28.63 -26.67
CA LEU A 88 32.98 -29.00 -26.49
C LEU A 88 32.49 -29.85 -27.66
N VAL A 89 32.73 -29.41 -28.90
CA VAL A 89 32.33 -30.15 -30.11
C VAL A 89 33.01 -31.52 -30.18
N ASP A 90 34.32 -31.59 -29.91
CA ASP A 90 35.08 -32.85 -29.95
C ASP A 90 34.63 -33.88 -28.91
N ARG A 91 34.11 -33.43 -27.75
CA ARG A 91 33.61 -34.30 -26.69
C ARG A 91 32.21 -34.84 -26.96
N THR A 92 31.46 -34.24 -27.89
CA THR A 92 30.10 -34.68 -28.19
C THR A 92 30.06 -35.81 -29.20
N VAL A 93 29.57 -36.96 -28.76
CA VAL A 93 29.55 -38.20 -29.57
C VAL A 93 28.35 -38.24 -30.52
N SER A 94 27.20 -37.62 -30.17
CA SER A 94 26.00 -37.57 -31.01
C SER A 94 24.98 -36.51 -30.57
N ALA A 95 24.31 -35.87 -31.52
CA ALA A 95 23.22 -34.92 -31.31
C ALA A 95 21.81 -35.56 -31.28
N VAL A 96 21.72 -36.90 -31.32
CA VAL A 96 20.43 -37.60 -31.45
C VAL A 96 19.59 -37.51 -30.17
N ASN A 97 20.22 -37.63 -28.99
CA ASN A 97 19.51 -37.75 -27.70
C ASN A 97 19.55 -36.48 -26.83
N ILE A 98 19.61 -35.30 -27.46
CA ILE A 98 19.76 -34.04 -26.72
C ILE A 98 18.55 -33.77 -25.81
N ASP A 99 17.35 -34.20 -26.19
CA ASP A 99 16.10 -33.99 -25.44
C ASP A 99 16.15 -34.67 -24.04
N ALA A 100 16.62 -35.92 -23.98
CA ALA A 100 16.78 -36.63 -22.71
C ALA A 100 17.88 -36.00 -21.83
N ILE A 101 18.95 -35.49 -22.45
CA ILE A 101 20.06 -34.83 -21.74
C ILE A 101 19.61 -33.45 -21.23
N ALA A 102 18.80 -32.72 -21.98
CA ALA A 102 18.20 -31.45 -21.56
C ALA A 102 17.30 -31.65 -20.34
N ALA A 103 16.45 -32.69 -20.33
CA ALA A 103 15.64 -33.05 -19.18
C ALA A 103 16.49 -33.34 -17.92
N LEU A 104 17.65 -34.01 -18.07
CA LEU A 104 18.58 -34.23 -16.96
C LEU A 104 19.17 -32.93 -16.41
N VAL A 105 19.59 -32.00 -17.27
CA VAL A 105 20.10 -30.69 -16.85
C VAL A 105 19.02 -29.89 -16.13
N MET A 106 17.78 -29.90 -16.64
CA MET A 106 16.63 -29.28 -16.00
C MET A 106 16.28 -29.90 -14.64
N GLU A 107 16.35 -31.22 -14.51
CA GLU A 107 16.18 -31.90 -13.22
C GLU A 107 17.22 -31.42 -12.19
N LYS A 108 18.50 -31.30 -12.60
CA LYS A 108 19.55 -30.76 -11.72
C LYS A 108 19.32 -29.29 -11.39
N TYR A 109 18.85 -28.48 -12.34
CA TYR A 109 18.48 -27.09 -12.09
C TYR A 109 17.36 -26.96 -11.06
N LEU A 110 16.27 -27.74 -11.19
CA LEU A 110 15.17 -27.75 -10.23
C LEU A 110 15.63 -28.16 -8.83
N ARG A 111 16.53 -29.15 -8.73
CA ARG A 111 17.16 -29.52 -7.45
C ARG A 111 17.98 -28.37 -6.86
N ARG A 112 18.68 -27.57 -7.68
CA ARG A 112 19.40 -26.37 -7.21
C ARG A 112 18.45 -25.25 -6.78
N GLN A 113 17.35 -25.04 -7.50
CA GLN A 113 16.29 -24.09 -7.10
C GLN A 113 15.69 -24.47 -5.75
N LEU A 114 15.42 -25.76 -5.54
CA LEU A 114 14.92 -26.27 -4.26
C LEU A 114 15.90 -26.01 -3.11
N ILE A 115 17.21 -26.18 -3.34
CA ILE A 115 18.25 -25.87 -2.35
C ILE A 115 18.30 -24.35 -2.07
N SER A 116 18.20 -23.51 -3.10
CA SER A 116 18.17 -22.04 -2.94
C SER A 116 16.98 -21.61 -2.10
N VAL A 117 15.78 -22.09 -2.44
CA VAL A 117 14.56 -21.81 -1.67
C VAL A 117 14.67 -22.36 -0.25
N GLY A 118 15.25 -23.54 -0.05
CA GLY A 118 15.53 -24.07 1.28
C GLY A 118 16.41 -23.14 2.11
N ASN A 119 17.48 -22.59 1.53
CA ASN A 119 18.35 -21.63 2.21
C ASN A 119 17.63 -20.31 2.52
N GLU A 120 16.78 -19.82 1.61
CA GLU A 120 15.96 -18.63 1.83
C GLU A 120 14.94 -18.86 2.95
N ILE A 121 14.31 -20.03 3.03
CA ILE A 121 13.40 -20.39 4.12
C ILE A 121 14.14 -20.47 5.45
N VAL A 122 15.37 -21.00 5.45
CA VAL A 122 16.23 -20.99 6.64
C VAL A 122 16.54 -19.55 7.07
N GLN A 123 16.83 -18.64 6.13
CA GLN A 123 17.05 -17.22 6.42
C GLN A 123 15.80 -16.56 7.00
N LEU A 124 14.63 -16.81 6.41
CA LEU A 124 13.34 -16.34 6.94
C LEU A 124 13.09 -16.85 8.36
N GLY A 125 13.51 -18.07 8.69
CA GLY A 125 13.40 -18.63 10.03
C GLY A 125 14.27 -17.94 11.09
N TYR A 126 15.33 -17.22 10.68
CA TYR A 126 16.15 -16.39 11.57
C TYR A 126 15.63 -14.96 11.72
N GLU A 127 14.67 -14.54 10.90
CA GLU A 127 14.10 -13.19 10.92
C GLU A 127 13.08 -13.06 12.06
N THR A 128 13.40 -12.26 13.08
CA THR A 128 12.53 -12.05 14.27
C THR A 128 11.69 -10.78 14.21
N GLU A 129 11.88 -9.93 13.20
CA GLU A 129 11.16 -8.65 13.06
C GLU A 129 9.77 -8.81 12.45
N THR A 130 9.56 -9.86 11.64
CA THR A 130 8.30 -10.16 10.96
C THR A 130 7.46 -11.16 11.75
N GLU A 131 6.13 -11.06 11.64
CA GLU A 131 5.24 -11.96 12.37
C GLU A 131 5.29 -13.38 11.79
N LEU A 132 5.34 -14.39 12.66
CA LEU A 132 5.44 -15.81 12.27
C LEU A 132 4.41 -16.27 11.20
N PRO A 133 3.12 -15.86 11.24
CA PRO A 133 2.17 -16.24 10.19
C PRO A 133 2.58 -15.75 8.79
N THR A 134 3.18 -14.55 8.70
CA THR A 134 3.65 -13.99 7.42
C THR A 134 4.87 -14.74 6.89
N ILE A 135 5.79 -15.16 7.77
CA ILE A 135 6.94 -16.00 7.42
C ILE A 135 6.49 -17.35 6.87
N LEU A 136 5.48 -17.98 7.51
CA LEU A 136 4.93 -19.26 7.06
C LEU A 136 4.26 -19.16 5.68
N ASP A 137 3.46 -18.11 5.46
CA ASP A 137 2.83 -17.86 4.16
C ASP A 137 3.88 -17.64 3.06
N GLN A 138 4.94 -16.86 3.33
CA GLN A 138 6.04 -16.64 2.39
C GLN A 138 6.81 -17.94 2.08
N ALA A 139 7.05 -18.77 3.09
CA ALA A 139 7.69 -20.07 2.89
C ALA A 139 6.83 -20.99 2.02
N GLU A 140 5.51 -21.06 2.27
CA GLU A 140 4.58 -21.86 1.45
C GLU A 140 4.57 -21.38 -0.01
N GLN A 141 4.52 -20.07 -0.23
CA GLN A 141 4.56 -19.48 -1.58
C GLN A 141 5.85 -19.82 -2.32
N LYS A 142 7.02 -19.71 -1.67
CA LYS A 142 8.32 -20.02 -2.29
C LYS A 142 8.44 -21.49 -2.67
N VAL A 143 7.99 -22.41 -1.82
CA VAL A 143 7.95 -23.85 -2.15
C VAL A 143 7.00 -24.12 -3.32
N PHE A 144 5.85 -23.45 -3.33
CA PHE A 144 4.85 -23.61 -4.39
C PHE A 144 5.36 -23.14 -5.76
N GLN A 145 6.12 -22.05 -5.81
CA GLN A 145 6.72 -21.56 -7.07
C GLN A 145 7.66 -22.58 -7.70
N VAL A 146 8.47 -23.30 -6.91
CA VAL A 146 9.36 -24.36 -7.43
C VAL A 146 8.55 -25.55 -7.98
N SER A 147 7.42 -25.88 -7.36
CA SER A 147 6.54 -26.96 -7.83
C SER A 147 5.84 -26.64 -9.16
N ASN A 148 5.53 -25.36 -9.41
CA ASN A 148 4.82 -24.93 -10.63
C ASN A 148 5.75 -24.50 -11.78
N GLN A 149 7.07 -24.54 -11.58
CA GLN A 149 8.06 -24.20 -12.63
C GLN A 149 8.27 -25.30 -13.67
N GLY A 150 7.48 -26.37 -13.68
CA GLY A 150 7.40 -27.26 -14.84
C GLY A 150 6.98 -26.43 -16.04
N LEU A 151 7.87 -26.25 -17.01
CA LEU A 151 7.64 -25.54 -18.26
C LEU A 151 6.57 -26.29 -19.07
N CYS A 152 5.30 -26.10 -18.73
CA CYS A 152 4.20 -26.43 -19.60
C CYS A 152 3.94 -25.19 -20.45
N SER A 153 4.29 -25.28 -21.74
CA SER A 153 3.70 -24.41 -22.75
C SER A 153 2.17 -24.59 -22.66
N ASN A 154 1.46 -23.55 -22.24
CA ASN A 154 -0.01 -23.53 -22.30
C ASN A 154 -0.55 -23.40 -23.74
N THR A 155 0.33 -23.44 -24.75
CA THR A 155 -0.03 -23.34 -26.16
C THR A 155 0.26 -24.69 -26.83
N GLU A 156 -0.80 -25.48 -27.00
CA GLU A 156 -0.74 -26.76 -27.69
C GLU A 156 -1.36 -26.65 -29.09
N HIS A 157 -0.87 -27.46 -30.04
CA HIS A 157 -1.49 -27.54 -31.35
C HIS A 157 -2.84 -28.26 -31.27
N ASN A 158 -3.84 -27.81 -32.05
CA ASN A 158 -5.20 -28.36 -32.02
C ASN A 158 -5.26 -29.88 -32.26
N SER A 159 -4.32 -30.46 -33.02
CA SER A 159 -4.29 -31.91 -33.23
C SER A 159 -4.08 -32.70 -31.93
N THR A 160 -3.26 -32.18 -31.02
CA THR A 160 -2.99 -32.82 -29.73
C THR A 160 -4.21 -32.71 -28.83
N ILE A 161 -4.82 -31.52 -28.78
CA ILE A 161 -6.05 -31.25 -28.03
C ILE A 161 -7.21 -32.13 -28.53
N ASN A 162 -7.36 -32.28 -29.85
CA ASN A 162 -8.45 -33.08 -30.43
C ASN A 162 -8.34 -34.57 -30.06
N ILE A 163 -7.13 -35.13 -30.05
CA ILE A 163 -6.90 -36.52 -29.66
C ILE A 163 -7.22 -36.70 -28.17
N ALA A 164 -6.75 -35.79 -27.32
CA ALA A 164 -7.04 -35.81 -25.88
C ALA A 164 -8.54 -35.65 -25.61
N ALA A 165 -9.22 -34.72 -26.29
CA ALA A 165 -10.65 -34.51 -26.16
C ALA A 165 -11.47 -35.73 -26.61
N TYR A 166 -11.06 -36.41 -27.68
CA TYR A 166 -11.72 -37.64 -28.13
C TYR A 166 -11.55 -38.78 -27.11
N GLN A 167 -10.34 -38.96 -26.56
CA GLN A 167 -10.08 -39.94 -25.51
C GLN A 167 -10.87 -39.63 -24.23
N GLU A 168 -11.07 -38.35 -23.92
CA GLU A 168 -11.86 -37.92 -22.78
C GLU A 168 -13.36 -38.22 -22.96
N LEU A 169 -13.88 -38.04 -24.17
CA LEU A 169 -15.25 -38.45 -24.52
C LEU A 169 -15.44 -39.97 -24.39
N GLU A 170 -14.44 -40.77 -24.75
CA GLU A 170 -14.51 -42.23 -24.68
C GLU A 170 -14.36 -42.76 -23.24
N SER A 171 -13.50 -42.14 -22.44
CA SER A 171 -13.29 -42.52 -21.03
C SER A 171 -14.40 -42.04 -20.10
N GLY A 172 -15.11 -40.96 -20.45
CA GLY A 172 -16.25 -40.41 -19.74
C GLY A 172 -15.88 -39.85 -18.36
N ARG A 173 -15.76 -38.52 -18.25
CA ARG A 173 -15.61 -37.88 -16.93
C ARG A 173 -16.91 -38.01 -16.12
N PRO A 174 -16.83 -38.36 -14.82
CA PRO A 174 -18.01 -38.42 -13.99
C PRO A 174 -18.58 -37.01 -13.79
N ILE A 175 -19.78 -36.78 -14.35
CA ILE A 175 -20.61 -35.61 -14.04
C ILE A 175 -21.43 -35.96 -12.80
N TYR A 176 -21.48 -35.04 -11.83
CA TYR A 176 -22.13 -35.25 -10.54
C TYR A 176 -23.48 -34.50 -10.47
N PRO A 177 -24.63 -35.19 -10.63
CA PRO A 177 -25.95 -34.60 -10.46
C PRO A 177 -26.09 -33.84 -9.13
N THR A 178 -26.80 -32.72 -9.17
CA THR A 178 -27.03 -31.84 -8.00
C THR A 178 -28.13 -32.36 -7.07
N GLY A 179 -28.97 -33.28 -7.53
CA GLY A 179 -30.14 -33.77 -6.79
C GLY A 179 -31.39 -32.90 -6.98
N LEU A 180 -31.30 -31.84 -7.80
CA LEU A 180 -32.44 -31.04 -8.25
C LEU A 180 -32.71 -31.36 -9.72
N ASN A 181 -33.69 -32.24 -9.98
CA ASN A 181 -33.97 -32.74 -11.34
C ASN A 181 -34.15 -31.63 -12.39
N GLU A 182 -34.80 -30.52 -12.04
CA GLU A 182 -34.98 -29.39 -12.98
C GLU A 182 -33.68 -28.63 -13.24
N LEU A 183 -32.78 -28.53 -12.24
CA LEU A 183 -31.47 -27.91 -12.42
C LEU A 183 -30.52 -28.84 -13.19
N ASP A 184 -30.59 -30.14 -12.93
CA ASP A 184 -29.80 -31.16 -13.61
C ASP A 184 -30.18 -31.27 -15.10
N LYS A 185 -31.43 -30.98 -15.48
CA LYS A 185 -31.80 -30.85 -16.90
C LYS A 185 -31.11 -29.68 -17.60
N LEU A 186 -30.78 -28.61 -16.86
CA LEU A 186 -30.15 -27.41 -17.40
C LEU A 186 -28.62 -27.50 -17.40
N MET A 187 -28.03 -28.00 -16.32
CA MET A 187 -26.58 -28.04 -16.13
C MET A 187 -25.96 -29.42 -16.29
N VAL A 188 -26.75 -30.51 -16.35
CA VAL A 188 -26.33 -31.93 -16.34
C VAL A 188 -25.71 -32.38 -15.01
N GLY A 189 -25.06 -31.47 -14.28
CA GLY A 189 -24.52 -31.67 -12.94
C GLY A 189 -23.25 -30.83 -12.73
N PHE A 190 -22.46 -31.19 -11.73
CA PHE A 190 -21.13 -30.61 -11.49
C PHE A 190 -20.06 -31.42 -12.21
N GLU A 191 -19.19 -30.72 -12.94
CA GLU A 191 -18.00 -31.30 -13.57
C GLU A 191 -16.73 -30.91 -12.79
N GLY A 192 -15.79 -31.85 -12.67
CA GLY A 192 -14.52 -31.61 -11.98
C GLY A 192 -13.70 -30.51 -12.64
N GLY A 193 -13.23 -29.54 -11.85
CA GLY A 193 -12.43 -28.42 -12.33
C GLY A 193 -13.23 -27.18 -12.76
N THR A 194 -14.57 -27.24 -12.71
CA THR A 194 -15.42 -26.09 -13.02
C THR A 194 -15.68 -25.20 -11.79
N LEU A 195 -15.76 -23.88 -12.00
CA LEU A 195 -16.17 -22.91 -10.98
C LEU A 195 -17.65 -22.55 -11.17
N THR A 196 -18.50 -22.92 -10.21
CA THR A 196 -19.92 -22.56 -10.20
C THR A 196 -20.19 -21.41 -9.23
N ILE A 197 -20.86 -20.35 -9.69
CA ILE A 197 -21.18 -19.15 -8.88
C ILE A 197 -22.68 -19.08 -8.62
N ILE A 198 -23.08 -18.96 -7.35
CA ILE A 198 -24.48 -18.78 -6.94
C ILE A 198 -24.73 -17.32 -6.56
N GLY A 199 -25.41 -16.59 -7.45
CA GLY A 199 -25.80 -15.19 -7.25
C GLY A 199 -27.22 -15.03 -6.69
N GLY A 200 -27.43 -14.06 -5.80
CA GLY A 200 -28.75 -13.74 -5.27
C GLY A 200 -28.71 -12.63 -4.22
N ARG A 201 -29.84 -11.94 -4.00
CA ARG A 201 -29.93 -10.87 -2.98
C ARG A 201 -29.69 -11.42 -1.55
N PRO A 202 -29.30 -10.58 -0.58
CA PRO A 202 -29.27 -10.97 0.83
C PRO A 202 -30.62 -11.57 1.27
N SER A 203 -30.59 -12.51 2.19
CA SER A 203 -31.78 -13.20 2.75
C SER A 203 -32.60 -14.06 1.78
N VAL A 204 -32.19 -14.25 0.52
CA VAL A 204 -32.88 -15.13 -0.45
C VAL A 204 -32.59 -16.63 -0.22
N GLY A 205 -31.61 -16.96 0.62
CA GLY A 205 -31.29 -18.35 0.98
C GLY A 205 -30.08 -18.96 0.27
N LYS A 206 -29.14 -18.14 -0.23
CA LYS A 206 -27.89 -18.60 -0.88
C LYS A 206 -27.11 -19.64 -0.08
N SER A 207 -26.88 -19.39 1.21
CA SER A 207 -26.18 -20.34 2.08
C SER A 207 -26.98 -21.64 2.26
N GLN A 208 -28.33 -21.57 2.23
CA GLN A 208 -29.17 -22.75 2.40
C GLN A 208 -29.11 -23.66 1.17
N ILE A 209 -29.16 -23.09 -0.04
CA ILE A 209 -28.99 -23.87 -1.27
C ILE A 209 -27.57 -24.43 -1.37
N ALA A 210 -26.55 -23.68 -0.95
CA ALA A 210 -25.17 -24.17 -0.92
C ALA A 210 -25.00 -25.36 0.04
N LEU A 211 -25.59 -25.30 1.24
CA LEU A 211 -25.66 -26.43 2.18
C LEU A 211 -26.42 -27.63 1.61
N PHE A 212 -27.52 -27.39 0.89
CA PHE A 212 -28.28 -28.45 0.23
C PHE A 212 -27.44 -29.18 -0.82
N LEU A 213 -26.77 -28.43 -1.71
CA LEU A 213 -25.91 -29.01 -2.74
C LEU A 213 -24.73 -29.78 -2.13
N ALA A 214 -24.13 -29.25 -1.05
CA ALA A 214 -23.11 -29.95 -0.29
C ALA A 214 -23.62 -31.29 0.29
N LEU A 215 -24.80 -31.30 0.88
CA LEU A 215 -25.40 -32.52 1.43
C LEU A 215 -25.74 -33.53 0.33
N GLN A 216 -26.29 -33.10 -0.80
CA GLN A 216 -26.58 -34.00 -1.92
C GLN A 216 -25.32 -34.63 -2.49
N MET A 217 -24.21 -33.89 -2.56
CA MET A 217 -22.91 -34.43 -3.00
C MET A 217 -22.44 -35.57 -2.09
N ILE A 218 -22.60 -35.42 -0.77
CA ILE A 218 -22.26 -36.46 0.20
C ILE A 218 -23.20 -37.67 0.06
N LEU A 219 -24.50 -37.43 -0.04
CA LEU A 219 -25.50 -38.50 -0.04
C LEU A 219 -25.51 -39.32 -1.33
N LEU A 220 -25.51 -38.66 -2.49
CA LEU A 220 -25.64 -39.30 -3.79
C LEU A 220 -24.32 -39.90 -4.26
N HIS A 221 -23.22 -39.16 -4.07
CA HIS A 221 -21.92 -39.49 -4.67
C HIS A 221 -20.91 -40.04 -3.67
N LYS A 222 -21.23 -40.01 -2.37
CA LYS A 222 -20.34 -40.46 -1.27
C LYS A 222 -18.98 -39.77 -1.29
N LEU A 223 -18.95 -38.50 -1.71
CA LEU A 223 -17.74 -37.71 -1.77
C LEU A 223 -17.68 -36.70 -0.61
N PRO A 224 -16.51 -36.53 0.04
CA PRO A 224 -16.31 -35.53 1.08
C PRO A 224 -16.46 -34.10 0.56
N VAL A 225 -16.98 -33.21 1.41
CA VAL A 225 -17.22 -31.80 1.08
C VAL A 225 -16.60 -30.89 2.13
N ILE A 226 -16.02 -29.77 1.69
CA ILE A 226 -15.52 -28.71 2.57
C ILE A 226 -16.34 -27.45 2.36
N ILE A 227 -16.76 -26.81 3.47
CA ILE A 227 -17.47 -25.53 3.47
C ILE A 227 -16.61 -24.48 4.17
N PHE A 228 -16.27 -23.42 3.46
CA PHE A 228 -15.68 -22.20 4.00
C PHE A 228 -16.79 -21.17 4.18
N SER A 229 -17.05 -20.79 5.42
CA SER A 229 -18.11 -19.85 5.77
C SER A 229 -17.53 -18.58 6.37
N LEU A 230 -17.55 -17.51 5.58
CA LEU A 230 -16.93 -16.25 5.97
C LEU A 230 -17.93 -15.31 6.67
N GLU A 231 -19.23 -15.57 6.52
CA GLU A 231 -20.29 -14.83 7.21
C GLU A 231 -20.75 -15.51 8.51
N MET A 232 -21.04 -16.81 8.43
CA MET A 232 -21.72 -17.56 9.49
C MET A 232 -20.74 -18.38 10.32
N THR A 233 -21.04 -18.56 11.61
CA THR A 233 -20.24 -19.43 12.47
C THR A 233 -20.55 -20.91 12.21
N LYS A 234 -19.61 -21.81 12.51
CA LYS A 234 -19.79 -23.27 12.41
C LYS A 234 -21.12 -23.74 13.03
N LYS A 235 -21.40 -23.27 14.25
CA LYS A 235 -22.63 -23.62 14.98
C LYS A 235 -23.89 -23.15 14.25
N GLN A 236 -23.87 -21.96 13.64
CA GLN A 236 -25.04 -21.46 12.90
C GLN A 236 -25.30 -22.25 11.62
N LEU A 237 -24.24 -22.73 10.95
CA LEU A 237 -24.38 -23.65 9.82
C LEU A 237 -24.92 -25.01 10.26
N GLU A 238 -24.45 -25.54 11.41
CA GLU A 238 -24.97 -26.80 11.97
C GLU A 238 -26.48 -26.75 12.22
N TYR A 239 -27.02 -25.68 12.81
CA TYR A 239 -28.49 -25.57 13.01
C TYR A 239 -29.27 -25.57 11.69
N ARG A 240 -28.68 -25.03 10.62
CA ARG A 240 -29.28 -25.06 9.28
C ARG A 240 -29.15 -26.45 8.66
N LEU A 241 -28.03 -27.13 8.88
CA LEU A 241 -27.81 -28.51 8.46
C LEU A 241 -28.81 -29.46 9.15
N TRP A 242 -29.04 -29.31 10.46
CA TRP A 242 -30.02 -30.14 11.18
C TRP A 242 -31.44 -29.91 10.68
N SER A 243 -31.80 -28.65 10.48
CA SER A 243 -33.08 -28.29 9.85
C SER A 243 -33.21 -28.91 8.47
N LEU A 244 -32.15 -28.89 7.66
CA LEU A 244 -32.11 -29.50 6.33
C LEU A 244 -32.26 -31.03 6.39
N ILE A 245 -31.52 -31.71 7.26
CA ILE A 245 -31.57 -33.18 7.41
C ILE A 245 -32.96 -33.62 7.86
N SER A 246 -33.60 -32.87 8.77
CA SER A 246 -34.95 -33.20 9.27
C SER A 246 -36.02 -33.26 8.17
N VAL A 247 -35.82 -32.58 7.04
CA VAL A 247 -36.77 -32.56 5.90
C VAL A 247 -36.25 -33.34 4.69
N THR A 248 -35.03 -33.87 4.75
CA THR A 248 -34.39 -34.53 3.62
C THR A 248 -35.01 -35.92 3.41
N PRO A 249 -35.56 -36.23 2.22
CA PRO A 249 -36.30 -37.47 1.98
C PRO A 249 -35.54 -38.77 2.30
N GLN A 250 -34.22 -38.77 2.09
CA GLN A 250 -33.35 -39.91 2.35
C GLN A 250 -33.27 -40.30 3.84
N TYR A 251 -33.64 -39.40 4.75
CA TYR A 251 -33.66 -39.63 6.20
C TYR A 251 -35.07 -39.82 6.77
N LYS A 252 -36.09 -40.00 5.91
CA LYS A 252 -37.48 -40.20 6.35
C LYS A 252 -37.68 -41.45 7.21
N ASP A 253 -36.86 -42.49 7.01
CA ASP A 253 -36.95 -43.75 7.75
C ASP A 253 -36.65 -43.59 9.24
N PHE A 254 -35.99 -42.49 9.64
CA PHE A 254 -35.72 -42.15 11.03
C PHE A 254 -36.90 -41.45 11.73
N ASN A 255 -38.05 -41.30 11.05
CA ASN A 255 -39.26 -40.63 11.58
C ASN A 255 -38.97 -39.24 12.18
N LEU A 256 -38.05 -38.51 11.54
CA LEU A 256 -37.64 -37.19 11.98
C LEU A 256 -38.77 -36.19 11.77
N ILE A 257 -39.04 -35.40 12.81
CA ILE A 257 -40.02 -34.31 12.75
C ILE A 257 -39.31 -33.06 12.21
N PRO A 258 -39.90 -32.30 11.28
CA PRO A 258 -39.28 -31.09 10.72
C PRO A 258 -38.86 -30.09 11.80
N LEU A 259 -37.59 -29.70 11.79
CA LEU A 259 -37.03 -28.73 12.73
C LEU A 259 -36.82 -27.38 12.04
N LEU A 260 -37.19 -26.30 12.72
CA LEU A 260 -36.94 -24.94 12.27
C LEU A 260 -35.69 -24.38 12.94
N SER A 261 -34.73 -23.90 12.13
CA SER A 261 -33.50 -23.28 12.66
C SER A 261 -33.77 -22.05 13.55
N ASP A 262 -34.91 -21.37 13.37
CA ASP A 262 -35.34 -20.25 14.22
C ASP A 262 -35.73 -20.70 15.65
N ARG A 263 -36.34 -21.88 15.81
CA ARG A 263 -36.69 -22.46 17.13
C ARG A 263 -35.44 -22.69 17.98
N MET A 264 -34.40 -23.29 17.38
CA MET A 264 -33.12 -23.53 18.04
C MET A 264 -32.44 -22.21 18.47
N ARG A 265 -32.64 -21.14 17.70
CA ARG A 265 -32.12 -19.81 17.99
C ARG A 265 -32.87 -19.18 19.17
N LYS A 266 -34.21 -19.23 19.15
CA LYS A 266 -35.08 -18.71 20.22
C LYS A 266 -34.85 -19.40 21.56
N HIS A 267 -34.61 -20.72 21.53
CA HIS A 267 -34.26 -21.49 22.71
C HIS A 267 -32.94 -21.08 23.34
N ARG A 268 -31.87 -20.91 22.53
CA ARG A 268 -30.59 -20.42 23.07
C ARG A 268 -30.70 -19.01 23.64
N ALA A 269 -31.50 -18.17 23.00
CA ALA A 269 -31.72 -16.80 23.44
C ALA A 269 -32.65 -16.72 24.69
N GLY A 270 -33.18 -17.84 25.16
CA GLY A 270 -34.04 -17.91 26.35
C GLY A 270 -35.46 -17.38 26.12
N PHE A 271 -35.84 -17.07 24.89
CA PHE A 271 -37.18 -16.55 24.57
C PHE A 271 -38.24 -17.66 24.57
N GLU A 272 -37.89 -18.84 24.07
CA GLU A 272 -38.83 -19.95 23.92
C GLU A 272 -38.12 -21.31 24.06
N PRO A 273 -38.44 -22.13 25.07
CA PRO A 273 -37.78 -23.41 25.26
C PRO A 273 -38.15 -24.43 24.17
N LEU A 274 -37.18 -25.26 23.76
CA LEU A 274 -37.47 -26.42 22.92
C LEU A 274 -38.25 -27.46 23.72
N ALA A 275 -39.17 -28.15 23.06
CA ALA A 275 -39.90 -29.28 23.62
C ALA A 275 -39.01 -30.53 23.66
N ASN A 276 -39.35 -31.49 24.53
CA ASN A 276 -38.57 -32.73 24.69
C ASN A 276 -38.43 -33.51 23.37
N TRP A 277 -39.49 -33.58 22.56
CA TRP A 277 -39.45 -34.26 21.26
C TRP A 277 -38.50 -33.57 20.25
N GLU A 278 -38.31 -32.24 20.35
CA GLU A 278 -37.35 -31.50 19.52
C GLU A 278 -35.93 -31.89 19.91
N PHE A 279 -35.63 -32.04 21.20
CA PHE A 279 -34.34 -32.53 21.67
C PHE A 279 -34.06 -33.97 21.23
N ASP A 280 -35.06 -34.85 21.29
CA ASP A 280 -34.93 -36.23 20.83
C ASP A 280 -34.60 -36.29 19.32
N SER A 281 -35.28 -35.47 18.52
CA SER A 281 -35.03 -35.35 17.08
C SER A 281 -33.63 -34.80 16.79
N ILE A 282 -33.20 -33.78 17.54
CA ILE A 282 -31.85 -33.22 17.42
C ILE A 282 -30.79 -34.27 17.78
N ALA A 283 -30.99 -35.05 18.85
CA ALA A 283 -30.05 -36.08 19.26
C ALA A 283 -29.85 -37.15 18.18
N GLN A 284 -30.92 -37.57 17.51
CA GLN A 284 -30.84 -38.49 16.38
C GLN A 284 -30.06 -37.89 15.20
N ILE A 285 -30.37 -36.64 14.84
CA ILE A 285 -29.68 -35.93 13.75
C ILE A 285 -28.20 -35.75 14.06
N VAL A 286 -27.84 -35.44 15.32
CA VAL A 286 -26.44 -35.31 15.74
C VAL A 286 -25.67 -36.61 15.50
N GLY A 287 -26.30 -37.76 15.77
CA GLY A 287 -25.73 -39.07 15.45
C GLY A 287 -25.42 -39.21 13.96
N ILE A 288 -26.39 -38.87 13.09
CA ILE A 288 -26.23 -38.90 11.63
C ILE A 288 -25.12 -37.94 11.16
N THR A 289 -25.15 -36.69 11.62
CA THR A 289 -24.19 -35.66 11.18
C THR A 289 -22.76 -35.97 11.57
N SER A 290 -22.56 -36.71 12.66
CA SER A 290 -21.22 -37.07 13.15
C SER A 290 -20.48 -38.03 12.21
N GLU A 291 -21.21 -38.80 11.40
CA GLU A 291 -20.64 -39.75 10.44
C GLU A 291 -20.45 -39.13 9.04
N LEU A 292 -20.96 -37.91 8.80
CA LEU A 292 -20.88 -37.29 7.48
C LEU A 292 -19.44 -36.82 7.17
N PRO A 293 -18.91 -37.06 5.96
CA PRO A 293 -17.62 -36.54 5.51
C PRO A 293 -17.72 -35.05 5.13
N LEU A 294 -18.15 -34.22 6.08
CA LEU A 294 -18.36 -32.79 5.95
C LEU A 294 -17.35 -32.02 6.83
N TYR A 295 -16.58 -31.13 6.22
CA TYR A 295 -15.60 -30.30 6.92
C TYR A 295 -16.02 -28.83 6.84
N ILE A 296 -16.05 -28.13 7.97
CA ILE A 296 -16.47 -26.72 8.02
C ILE A 296 -15.33 -25.86 8.56
N ASN A 297 -15.05 -24.75 7.89
CA ASN A 297 -14.12 -23.72 8.33
C ASN A 297 -14.86 -22.37 8.40
N ASP A 298 -14.88 -21.75 9.59
CA ASP A 298 -15.52 -20.44 9.84
C ASP A 298 -14.51 -19.31 10.09
N ASN A 299 -13.24 -19.52 9.73
CA ASN A 299 -12.24 -18.48 9.86
C ASN A 299 -12.49 -17.38 8.80
N ARG A 300 -12.95 -16.21 9.26
CA ARG A 300 -13.35 -15.05 8.44
C ARG A 300 -12.19 -14.32 7.75
N GLY A 301 -10.94 -14.63 8.11
CA GLY A 301 -9.72 -14.01 7.58
C GLY A 301 -8.90 -14.91 6.65
N VAL A 302 -9.46 -16.04 6.18
CA VAL A 302 -8.72 -16.99 5.33
C VAL A 302 -8.49 -16.39 3.94
N THR A 303 -7.22 -16.35 3.52
CA THR A 303 -6.82 -15.96 2.16
C THR A 303 -7.13 -17.07 1.15
N VAL A 304 -7.18 -16.76 -0.15
CA VAL A 304 -7.37 -17.78 -1.20
C VAL A 304 -6.31 -18.90 -1.11
N SER A 305 -5.06 -18.53 -0.77
CA SER A 305 -3.99 -19.51 -0.50
C SER A 305 -4.31 -20.40 0.71
N GLY A 306 -4.83 -19.81 1.80
CA GLY A 306 -5.26 -20.56 2.98
C GLY A 306 -6.43 -21.52 2.71
N ILE A 307 -7.37 -21.14 1.83
CA ILE A 307 -8.44 -22.04 1.35
C ILE A 307 -7.81 -23.23 0.61
N ALA A 308 -6.94 -22.96 -0.36
CA ALA A 308 -6.27 -24.01 -1.14
C ALA A 308 -5.44 -24.95 -0.24
N SER A 309 -4.70 -24.41 0.72
CA SER A 309 -3.92 -25.19 1.69
C SER A 309 -4.81 -26.09 2.55
N SER A 310 -5.92 -25.56 3.06
CA SER A 310 -6.91 -26.33 3.83
C SER A 310 -7.53 -27.46 2.99
N CYS A 311 -7.87 -27.19 1.74
CA CYS A 311 -8.36 -28.21 0.81
C CYS A 311 -7.33 -29.33 0.60
N ARG A 312 -6.06 -28.99 0.38
CA ARG A 312 -4.96 -29.98 0.25
C ARG A 312 -4.79 -30.83 1.50
N GLN A 313 -4.86 -30.23 2.69
CA GLN A 313 -4.74 -30.97 3.96
C GLN A 313 -5.87 -31.99 4.15
N VAL A 314 -7.11 -31.61 3.82
CA VAL A 314 -8.26 -32.52 3.90
C VAL A 314 -8.16 -33.60 2.81
N GLN A 315 -7.79 -33.23 1.58
CA GLN A 315 -7.58 -34.16 0.47
C GLN A 315 -6.51 -35.21 0.82
N ALA A 316 -5.43 -34.82 1.49
CA ALA A 316 -4.40 -35.75 1.95
C ALA A 316 -4.90 -36.77 2.99
N ARG A 317 -5.91 -36.41 3.80
CA ARG A 317 -6.48 -37.29 4.83
C ARG A 317 -7.57 -38.21 4.29
N VAL A 318 -8.42 -37.70 3.40
CA VAL A 318 -9.68 -38.36 2.99
C VAL A 318 -9.63 -38.85 1.54
N GLY A 319 -8.57 -38.51 0.80
CA GLY A 319 -8.42 -38.85 -0.61
C GLY A 319 -9.16 -37.86 -1.51
N LYS A 320 -10.02 -38.36 -2.41
CA LYS A 320 -10.68 -37.53 -3.42
C LYS A 320 -11.75 -36.63 -2.79
N LEU A 321 -11.58 -35.31 -2.92
CA LEU A 321 -12.57 -34.32 -2.51
C LEU A 321 -13.65 -34.16 -3.59
N GLY A 322 -14.93 -34.03 -3.19
CA GLY A 322 -16.06 -33.87 -4.11
C GLY A 322 -16.39 -32.41 -4.42
N LEU A 323 -16.66 -31.62 -3.38
CA LEU A 323 -17.10 -30.23 -3.53
C LEU A 323 -16.41 -29.31 -2.52
N VAL A 324 -16.06 -28.11 -2.96
CA VAL A 324 -15.62 -27.01 -2.11
C VAL A 324 -16.66 -25.91 -2.21
N VAL A 325 -17.30 -25.57 -1.09
CA VAL A 325 -18.27 -24.48 -1.00
C VAL A 325 -17.61 -23.32 -0.29
N VAL A 326 -17.69 -22.13 -0.87
CA VAL A 326 -17.22 -20.89 -0.23
C VAL A 326 -18.41 -19.94 -0.12
N ASP A 327 -18.94 -19.77 1.08
CA ASP A 327 -19.98 -18.79 1.39
C ASP A 327 -19.31 -17.45 1.69
N TYR A 328 -19.12 -16.68 0.60
CA TYR A 328 -18.53 -15.36 0.63
C TYR A 328 -19.59 -14.31 0.34
N LEU A 329 -19.92 -13.55 1.37
CA LEU A 329 -20.39 -12.19 1.24
C LEU A 329 -19.50 -11.38 2.17
N GLN A 330 -18.38 -10.92 1.64
CA GLN A 330 -17.82 -9.70 2.18
C GLN A 330 -18.08 -8.59 1.20
N MET A 331 -18.31 -7.42 1.79
CA MET A 331 -18.20 -6.21 1.02
C MET A 331 -16.76 -6.07 0.57
N MET A 332 -16.53 -5.97 -0.73
CA MET A 332 -15.21 -5.68 -1.23
C MET A 332 -14.90 -4.22 -0.87
N ALA A 333 -13.88 -4.00 -0.04
CA ALA A 333 -13.28 -2.69 0.09
C ALA A 333 -12.46 -2.46 -1.18
N ASP A 334 -12.93 -1.60 -2.08
CA ASP A 334 -12.14 -1.22 -3.24
C ASP A 334 -11.01 -0.30 -2.76
N PRO A 335 -9.72 -0.65 -2.98
CA PRO A 335 -8.60 0.19 -2.57
C PRO A 335 -8.71 1.63 -3.08
N GLU A 336 -9.29 1.83 -4.27
CA GLU A 336 -9.53 3.15 -4.83
C GLU A 336 -10.50 3.97 -3.95
N PHE A 337 -11.60 3.35 -3.52
CA PHE A 337 -12.64 4.01 -2.71
C PHE A 337 -12.19 4.23 -1.27
N GLN A 338 -11.40 3.30 -0.72
CA GLN A 338 -10.77 3.48 0.58
C GLN A 338 -9.81 4.67 0.58
N ASN A 339 -9.02 4.85 -0.48
CA ASN A 339 -8.04 5.93 -0.62
C ASN A 339 -8.67 7.33 -0.85
N LEU A 340 -9.96 7.39 -1.18
CA LEU A 340 -10.72 8.64 -1.22
C LEU A 340 -11.09 9.15 0.17
N ILE A 341 -11.15 8.26 1.15
CA ILE A 341 -11.47 8.61 2.54
C ILE A 341 -10.13 8.87 3.27
N PRO A 342 -9.95 10.05 3.88
CA PRO A 342 -8.78 10.30 4.70
C PRO A 342 -8.70 9.29 5.85
N PRO A 343 -7.53 8.67 6.10
CA PRO A 343 -7.37 7.82 7.27
C PRO A 343 -7.55 8.64 8.54
N LEU A 344 -8.16 8.03 9.56
CA LEU A 344 -8.35 8.66 10.86
C LEU A 344 -7.03 8.78 11.61
N SER A 345 -6.85 9.84 12.38
CA SER A 345 -5.73 9.94 13.33
C SER A 345 -5.83 8.85 14.40
N SER A 346 -4.70 8.50 15.05
CA SER A 346 -4.68 7.46 16.09
C SER A 346 -5.65 7.75 17.23
N GLN A 347 -5.81 9.02 17.60
CA GLN A 347 -6.76 9.43 18.65
C GLN A 347 -8.22 9.29 18.20
N GLU A 348 -8.54 9.69 16.96
CA GLU A 348 -9.89 9.54 16.40
C GLU A 348 -10.24 8.06 16.18
N LYS A 349 -9.28 7.23 15.78
CA LYS A 349 -9.48 5.78 15.63
C LYS A 349 -9.77 5.12 16.97
N LEU A 350 -9.03 5.48 18.03
CA LEU A 350 -9.30 5.01 19.40
C LEU A 350 -10.65 5.48 19.93
N GLN A 351 -11.02 6.74 19.66
CA GLN A 351 -12.33 7.26 20.06
C GLN A 351 -13.48 6.59 19.31
N LEU A 352 -13.32 6.36 18.01
CA LEU A 352 -14.29 5.62 17.20
C LEU A 352 -14.43 4.18 17.69
N GLU A 353 -13.31 3.53 18.03
CA GLU A 353 -13.30 2.19 18.60
C GLU A 353 -14.03 2.13 19.95
N ALA A 354 -13.74 3.06 20.87
CA ALA A 354 -14.45 3.16 22.14
C ALA A 354 -15.96 3.37 21.96
N ASN A 355 -16.36 4.27 21.07
CA ASN A 355 -17.77 4.54 20.77
C ASN A 355 -18.49 3.31 20.18
N LEU A 356 -17.82 2.57 19.28
CA LEU A 356 -18.38 1.35 18.69
C LEU A 356 -18.52 0.22 19.73
N GLN A 357 -17.59 0.13 20.68
CA GLN A 357 -17.67 -0.85 21.78
C GLN A 357 -18.81 -0.52 22.76
N GLU A 358 -19.01 0.75 23.08
CA GLU A 358 -20.00 1.18 24.06
C GLU A 358 -21.44 1.17 23.49
N PHE A 359 -21.61 1.66 22.26
CA PHE A 359 -22.94 1.88 21.67
C PHE A 359 -23.26 0.97 20.47
N GLY A 360 -22.30 0.17 20.00
CA GLY A 360 -22.43 -0.62 18.77
C GLY A 360 -22.35 0.23 17.50
N CYS A 361 -22.46 -0.41 16.34
CA CYS A 361 -22.51 0.28 15.06
C CYS A 361 -23.92 0.80 14.78
N ILE A 362 -24.23 2.02 15.28
CA ILE A 362 -25.53 2.67 15.10
C ILE A 362 -25.75 3.07 13.63
N ASP A 363 -24.75 3.75 13.06
CA ASP A 363 -24.81 4.22 11.69
C ASP A 363 -24.52 3.05 10.73
N PRO A 364 -25.39 2.77 9.74
CA PRO A 364 -25.17 1.69 8.81
C PRO A 364 -23.95 1.95 7.90
N LEU A 365 -23.37 0.86 7.38
CA LEU A 365 -22.36 0.88 6.33
C LEU A 365 -23.05 1.01 4.97
N VAL A 366 -22.48 1.80 4.06
CA VAL A 366 -23.11 2.08 2.77
C VAL A 366 -22.46 1.25 1.68
N VAL A 367 -23.26 0.51 0.92
CA VAL A 367 -22.81 -0.46 -0.08
C VAL A 367 -23.37 -0.10 -1.44
N TRP A 368 -22.57 -0.30 -2.49
CA TRP A 368 -23.05 -0.18 -3.86
C TRP A 368 -23.94 -1.38 -4.21
N LEU A 369 -25.19 -1.08 -4.53
CA LEU A 369 -26.22 -2.05 -4.92
C LEU A 369 -25.72 -2.98 -6.03
N GLY A 370 -25.87 -4.29 -5.82
CA GLY A 370 -25.54 -5.32 -6.81
C GLY A 370 -24.06 -5.69 -6.94
N THR A 371 -23.13 -4.84 -6.50
CA THR A 371 -21.68 -5.13 -6.54
C THR A 371 -21.13 -5.59 -5.20
N GLY A 372 -21.78 -5.21 -4.09
CA GLY A 372 -21.26 -5.48 -2.74
C GLY A 372 -20.06 -4.61 -2.37
N ILE A 373 -19.67 -3.63 -3.18
CA ILE A 373 -18.51 -2.78 -2.89
C ILE A 373 -18.86 -1.76 -1.80
N LEU A 374 -17.97 -1.60 -0.81
CA LEU A 374 -18.14 -0.62 0.27
C LEU A 374 -17.93 0.81 -0.26
N LEU A 375 -18.91 1.70 -0.06
CA LEU A 375 -18.84 3.10 -0.47
C LEU A 375 -18.48 4.01 0.71
N ASP A 376 -19.14 3.84 1.87
CA ASP A 376 -18.83 4.59 3.09
C ASP A 376 -18.90 3.70 4.34
N GLY A 377 -18.05 4.02 5.32
CA GLY A 377 -17.92 3.26 6.55
C GLY A 377 -16.70 2.35 6.61
N HIS A 378 -15.72 2.50 5.71
CA HIS A 378 -14.46 1.73 5.68
C HIS A 378 -13.80 1.55 7.07
N ASN A 379 -13.58 2.64 7.81
CA ASN A 379 -12.99 2.57 9.15
C ASN A 379 -13.89 1.85 10.18
N ARG A 380 -15.21 2.05 10.09
CA ARG A 380 -16.19 1.36 10.94
C ARG A 380 -16.23 -0.14 10.61
N TYR A 381 -16.18 -0.49 9.33
CA TYR A 381 -16.13 -1.86 8.84
C TYR A 381 -14.88 -2.59 9.36
N GLU A 382 -13.70 -1.97 9.25
CA GLU A 382 -12.44 -2.53 9.78
C GLU A 382 -12.55 -2.82 11.29
N ILE A 383 -12.99 -1.83 12.07
CA ILE A 383 -13.11 -1.95 13.54
C ILE A 383 -14.19 -2.97 13.93
N CYS A 384 -15.38 -2.91 13.32
CA CYS A 384 -16.48 -3.83 13.63
C CYS A 384 -16.13 -5.27 13.25
N THR A 385 -15.40 -5.48 12.15
CA THR A 385 -14.92 -6.81 11.74
C THR A 385 -13.90 -7.34 12.76
N ARG A 386 -12.93 -6.52 13.18
CA ARG A 386 -11.92 -6.90 14.17
C ARG A 386 -12.53 -7.21 15.55
N LEU A 387 -13.46 -6.37 16.00
CA LEU A 387 -14.09 -6.48 17.33
C LEU A 387 -15.38 -7.34 17.35
N GLN A 388 -15.77 -7.90 16.20
CA GLN A 388 -16.99 -8.70 16.04
C GLN A 388 -18.28 -7.98 16.46
N ILE A 389 -18.34 -6.67 16.26
CA ILE A 389 -19.51 -5.83 16.57
C ILE A 389 -20.51 -5.95 15.41
N PRO A 390 -21.80 -6.24 15.67
CA PRO A 390 -22.80 -6.30 14.62
C PRO A 390 -23.06 -4.92 14.01
N TYR A 391 -23.22 -4.87 12.69
CA TYR A 391 -23.51 -3.66 11.93
C TYR A 391 -24.65 -3.89 10.94
N LYS A 392 -25.29 -2.80 10.50
CA LYS A 392 -26.30 -2.80 9.44
C LYS A 392 -25.70 -2.25 8.14
N THR A 393 -26.22 -2.68 7.00
CA THR A 393 -25.85 -2.15 5.69
C THR A 393 -27.03 -1.44 5.03
N VAL A 394 -26.74 -0.40 4.25
CA VAL A 394 -27.69 0.29 3.38
C VAL A 394 -27.13 0.26 1.96
N GLU A 395 -27.92 -0.24 1.03
CA GLU A 395 -27.53 -0.33 -0.38
C GLU A 395 -27.98 0.92 -1.14
N ILE A 396 -27.11 1.45 -1.99
CA ILE A 396 -27.39 2.61 -2.86
C ILE A 396 -27.15 2.21 -4.31
N GLU A 397 -28.11 2.55 -5.17
CA GLU A 397 -27.99 2.40 -6.61
C GLU A 397 -27.07 3.49 -7.19
N ILE A 398 -25.97 3.04 -7.80
CA ILE A 398 -25.01 3.89 -8.50
C ILE A 398 -24.80 3.30 -9.89
N THR A 399 -24.76 4.15 -10.90
CA THR A 399 -24.69 3.79 -12.32
C THR A 399 -23.36 3.19 -12.72
N ASP A 400 -22.27 3.78 -12.24
CA ASP A 400 -20.92 3.50 -12.72
C ASP A 400 -19.87 3.88 -11.65
N ARG A 401 -18.61 3.46 -11.88
CA ARG A 401 -17.51 3.75 -10.95
C ARG A 401 -17.25 5.25 -10.78
N ALA A 402 -17.39 6.07 -11.82
CA ALA A 402 -17.14 7.51 -11.69
C ALA A 402 -18.22 8.20 -10.86
N ALA A 403 -19.50 7.78 -10.97
CA ALA A 403 -20.55 8.23 -10.08
C ALA A 403 -20.32 7.79 -8.62
N ALA A 404 -19.74 6.60 -8.38
CA ALA A 404 -19.39 6.14 -7.04
C ALA A 404 -18.35 7.06 -6.38
N VAL A 405 -17.27 7.40 -7.10
CA VAL A 405 -16.25 8.35 -6.64
C VAL A 405 -16.87 9.71 -6.30
N CYS A 406 -17.74 10.23 -7.17
CA CYS A 406 -18.42 11.51 -6.94
C CYS A 406 -19.34 11.47 -5.71
N TRP A 407 -20.06 10.37 -5.51
CA TRP A 407 -20.94 10.17 -4.37
C TRP A 407 -20.14 10.14 -3.07
N ILE A 408 -19.05 9.35 -3.01
CA ILE A 408 -18.17 9.25 -1.85
C ILE A 408 -17.62 10.64 -1.49
N ALA A 409 -17.07 11.37 -2.47
CA ALA A 409 -16.51 12.70 -2.25
C ALA A 409 -17.54 13.70 -1.69
N ASN A 410 -18.78 13.69 -2.22
CA ASN A 410 -19.86 14.55 -1.72
C ASN A 410 -20.27 14.18 -0.29
N HIS A 411 -20.37 12.89 0.00
CA HIS A 411 -20.74 12.40 1.32
C HIS A 411 -19.69 12.79 2.38
N GLN A 412 -18.40 12.73 2.02
CA GLN A 412 -17.30 13.18 2.87
C GLN A 412 -17.29 14.71 3.06
N LEU A 413 -17.56 15.49 2.01
CA LEU A 413 -17.62 16.96 2.07
C LEU A 413 -18.75 17.50 2.96
N GLY A 414 -19.80 16.70 3.20
CA GLY A 414 -20.90 17.02 4.12
C GLY A 414 -20.58 16.83 5.60
N ARG A 415 -19.40 16.28 5.96
CA ARG A 415 -19.02 16.05 7.36
C ARG A 415 -18.69 17.36 8.08
N ARG A 416 -19.17 17.49 9.32
CA ARG A 416 -18.98 18.70 10.14
C ARG A 416 -17.51 18.96 10.52
N ASN A 417 -16.68 17.92 10.54
CA ASN A 417 -15.29 17.96 11.03
C ASN A 417 -14.27 17.67 9.91
N ILE A 418 -14.41 18.31 8.75
CA ILE A 418 -13.45 18.16 7.64
C ILE A 418 -12.44 19.31 7.63
N THR A 419 -11.15 19.00 7.48
CA THR A 419 -10.11 20.04 7.37
C THR A 419 -10.25 20.81 6.05
N PRO A 420 -9.90 22.12 6.00
CA PRO A 420 -9.94 22.90 4.76
C PRO A 420 -9.12 22.27 3.63
N GLU A 421 -8.02 21.60 3.95
CA GLU A 421 -7.13 20.89 3.03
C GLU A 421 -7.80 19.64 2.47
N THR A 422 -8.46 18.84 3.30
CA THR A 422 -9.26 17.68 2.87
C THR A 422 -10.42 18.11 1.98
N ALA A 423 -11.13 19.18 2.36
CA ALA A 423 -12.20 19.72 1.53
C ALA A 423 -11.68 20.22 0.17
N SER A 424 -10.46 20.75 0.12
CA SER A 424 -9.79 21.15 -1.12
C SER A 424 -9.44 19.94 -2.00
N TYR A 425 -8.87 18.88 -1.41
CA TYR A 425 -8.54 17.64 -2.11
C TYR A 425 -9.77 16.98 -2.74
N LEU A 426 -10.86 16.85 -1.99
CA LEU A 426 -12.10 16.21 -2.48
C LEU A 426 -12.77 17.04 -3.60
N ARG A 427 -12.77 18.37 -3.51
CA ARG A 427 -13.26 19.24 -4.59
C ARG A 427 -12.42 19.10 -5.86
N GLY A 428 -11.09 19.02 -5.72
CA GLY A 428 -10.18 18.83 -6.84
C GLY A 428 -10.36 17.47 -7.52
N LYS A 429 -10.45 16.37 -6.76
CA LYS A 429 -10.76 15.03 -7.29
C LYS A 429 -12.05 15.00 -8.12
N ARG A 430 -13.10 15.66 -7.64
CA ARG A 430 -14.40 15.74 -8.33
C ARG A 430 -14.29 16.50 -9.65
N TYR A 431 -13.54 17.60 -9.68
CA TYR A 431 -13.27 18.33 -10.93
C TYR A 431 -12.48 17.49 -11.95
N ILE A 432 -11.45 16.76 -11.51
CA ILE A 432 -10.63 15.90 -12.38
C ILE A 432 -11.50 14.79 -13.01
N HIS A 433 -12.34 14.14 -12.22
CA HIS A 433 -13.23 13.07 -12.69
C HIS A 433 -14.31 13.58 -13.67
N LEU A 434 -14.98 14.67 -13.33
CA LEU A 434 -16.04 15.24 -14.19
C LEU A 434 -15.50 15.87 -15.49
N ARG A 435 -14.22 16.24 -15.53
CA ARG A 435 -13.55 16.74 -16.73
C ARG A 435 -13.22 15.61 -17.73
N GLY A 436 -13.12 14.36 -17.26
CA GLY A 436 -12.73 13.19 -18.06
C GLY A 436 -13.87 12.54 -18.86
N ASN A 437 -15.09 12.46 -18.31
CA ASN A 437 -16.23 11.78 -18.94
C ASN A 437 -17.31 12.78 -19.39
N ARG A 438 -17.64 12.77 -20.69
CA ARG A 438 -18.60 13.71 -21.31
C ARG A 438 -20.07 13.28 -21.23
N GLU A 439 -20.38 12.01 -21.02
CA GLU A 439 -21.75 11.48 -21.16
C GLU A 439 -22.58 11.50 -19.85
N ASP A 440 -21.96 11.46 -18.67
CA ASP A 440 -22.68 11.31 -17.38
C ASP A 440 -23.08 12.61 -16.67
N ASN A 441 -22.84 13.78 -17.28
CA ASN A 441 -23.25 15.06 -16.67
C ASN A 441 -24.78 15.25 -16.62
N LEU A 442 -25.57 14.32 -17.15
CA LEU A 442 -27.01 14.46 -17.36
C LEU A 442 -27.90 13.63 -16.43
N LYS A 443 -27.39 12.73 -15.57
CA LYS A 443 -28.27 11.92 -14.68
C LYS A 443 -27.65 11.65 -13.31
N GLN A 444 -27.92 12.53 -12.34
CA GLN A 444 -27.65 12.26 -10.93
C GLN A 444 -28.91 12.53 -10.09
N ASN A 445 -29.59 11.46 -9.66
CA ASN A 445 -30.70 11.52 -8.70
C ASN A 445 -30.24 11.10 -7.31
N LEU A 446 -30.69 11.83 -6.28
CA LEU A 446 -30.57 11.43 -4.87
C LEU A 446 -31.85 10.73 -4.39
N PRO A 447 -31.79 9.88 -3.36
CA PRO A 447 -32.97 9.25 -2.74
C PRO A 447 -33.97 10.24 -2.10
N ASN A 448 -33.57 11.51 -1.92
CA ASN A 448 -34.36 12.55 -1.24
C ASN A 448 -35.11 13.50 -2.20
N GLY A 449 -35.27 13.15 -3.48
CA GLY A 449 -36.13 13.89 -4.41
C GLY A 449 -35.68 15.33 -4.72
N LYS A 450 -34.40 15.68 -4.44
CA LYS A 450 -33.82 16.96 -4.86
C LYS A 450 -32.78 16.71 -5.96
N ASN A 451 -33.11 17.16 -7.17
CA ASN A 451 -32.22 17.15 -8.33
C ASN A 451 -31.03 18.09 -8.07
N PHE A 452 -29.79 17.59 -8.18
CA PHE A 452 -28.60 18.44 -8.03
C PHE A 452 -28.14 19.07 -9.36
N LEU A 453 -28.70 18.63 -10.49
CA LEU A 453 -28.47 19.19 -11.83
C LEU A 453 -29.81 19.25 -12.58
N SER A 454 -30.54 20.36 -12.46
CA SER A 454 -31.62 20.67 -13.42
C SER A 454 -31.01 21.53 -14.53
N VAL A 455 -30.40 20.89 -15.53
CA VAL A 455 -30.12 21.55 -16.82
C VAL A 455 -31.33 21.42 -17.77
N GLU A 456 -32.29 20.53 -17.45
CA GLU A 456 -33.49 20.33 -18.27
C GLU A 456 -34.34 21.59 -18.42
N ASN A 457 -34.45 22.43 -17.38
CA ASN A 457 -35.28 23.65 -17.44
C ASN A 457 -34.69 24.76 -18.32
N ASP A 458 -33.37 24.79 -18.51
CA ASP A 458 -32.69 25.81 -19.33
C ASP A 458 -32.58 25.37 -20.82
N LEU A 459 -32.71 24.07 -21.11
CA LEU A 459 -32.64 23.53 -22.47
C LEU A 459 -33.93 23.75 -23.28
N GLU A 460 -35.11 23.69 -22.65
CA GLU A 460 -36.39 23.87 -23.37
C GLU A 460 -36.62 25.31 -23.83
N GLN A 461 -36.11 26.32 -23.11
CA GLN A 461 -36.24 27.72 -23.54
C GLN A 461 -35.30 28.07 -24.71
N ASP A 462 -34.11 27.47 -24.77
CA ASP A 462 -33.07 27.86 -25.74
C ASP A 462 -33.09 27.05 -27.05
N LEU A 463 -33.73 25.87 -27.09
CA LEU A 463 -33.99 25.13 -28.33
C LEU A 463 -34.88 25.91 -29.32
N SER A 464 -35.69 26.85 -28.81
CA SER A 464 -36.50 27.76 -29.65
C SER A 464 -35.68 28.84 -30.39
N LYS A 465 -34.37 28.98 -30.10
CA LYS A 465 -33.51 30.07 -30.60
C LYS A 465 -32.28 29.63 -31.41
N GLY A 466 -32.18 28.35 -31.79
CA GLY A 466 -31.21 27.90 -32.81
C GLY A 466 -29.73 28.15 -32.48
N LYS A 467 -29.30 27.99 -31.22
CA LYS A 467 -27.89 28.07 -30.81
C LYS A 467 -27.29 26.68 -30.55
N ASN A 468 -26.01 26.52 -30.95
CA ASN A 468 -25.19 25.32 -30.70
C ASN A 468 -25.12 24.96 -29.19
N PRO A 469 -24.96 23.67 -28.84
CA PRO A 469 -25.02 23.21 -27.45
C PRO A 469 -23.92 23.86 -26.59
N ILE A 470 -24.35 24.45 -25.47
CA ILE A 470 -23.49 25.16 -24.53
C ILE A 470 -22.52 24.15 -23.88
N LYS A 471 -21.21 24.36 -24.02
CA LYS A 471 -20.19 23.68 -23.19
C LYS A 471 -20.45 24.02 -21.73
N VAL A 472 -20.96 23.08 -20.95
CA VAL A 472 -21.07 23.24 -19.49
C VAL A 472 -19.67 23.31 -18.91
N ASP A 473 -19.28 24.47 -18.41
CA ASP A 473 -18.01 24.66 -17.72
C ASP A 473 -18.11 24.02 -16.33
N VAL A 474 -17.63 22.77 -16.22
CA VAL A 474 -17.64 21.94 -15.00
C VAL A 474 -17.10 22.71 -13.80
N ALA A 475 -16.09 23.56 -13.99
CA ALA A 475 -15.49 24.34 -12.92
C ALA A 475 -16.46 25.41 -12.39
N LYS A 476 -17.25 26.05 -13.26
CA LYS A 476 -18.28 27.03 -12.86
C LYS A 476 -19.44 26.38 -12.13
N SER A 477 -19.86 25.19 -12.56
CA SER A 477 -20.92 24.43 -11.89
C SER A 477 -20.52 24.03 -10.47
N LEU A 478 -19.33 23.45 -10.29
CA LEU A 478 -18.82 23.09 -8.97
C LEU A 478 -18.56 24.33 -8.08
N ALA A 479 -18.08 25.43 -8.68
CA ALA A 479 -17.89 26.70 -7.99
C ALA A 479 -19.20 27.24 -7.39
N GLN A 480 -20.29 27.19 -8.16
CA GLN A 480 -21.62 27.59 -7.69
C GLN A 480 -22.14 26.66 -6.59
N GLN A 481 -21.96 25.34 -6.74
CA GLN A 481 -22.40 24.35 -5.77
C GLN A 481 -21.73 24.52 -4.40
N TYR A 482 -20.42 24.75 -4.38
CA TYR A 482 -19.64 24.86 -3.14
C TYR A 482 -19.45 26.30 -2.65
N LYS A 483 -20.07 27.28 -3.33
CA LYS A 483 -19.93 28.72 -3.03
C LYS A 483 -18.47 29.19 -3.01
N VAL A 484 -17.67 28.71 -3.97
CA VAL A 484 -16.26 29.08 -4.16
C VAL A 484 -16.03 29.62 -5.57
N SER A 485 -14.87 30.21 -5.85
CA SER A 485 -14.57 30.69 -7.21
C SER A 485 -14.17 29.56 -8.15
N ASP A 486 -14.42 29.70 -9.46
CA ASP A 486 -13.91 28.79 -10.50
C ASP A 486 -12.39 28.59 -10.38
N ARG A 487 -11.66 29.69 -10.14
CA ARG A 487 -10.21 29.66 -9.89
C ARG A 487 -9.84 28.77 -8.69
N THR A 488 -10.65 28.77 -7.63
CA THR A 488 -10.43 27.92 -6.46
C THR A 488 -10.56 26.44 -6.81
N ILE A 489 -11.57 26.06 -7.61
CA ILE A 489 -11.76 24.67 -8.05
C ILE A 489 -10.58 24.19 -8.89
N ARG A 490 -10.07 25.01 -9.81
CA ARG A 490 -8.89 24.68 -10.62
C ARG A 490 -7.62 24.57 -9.79
N ASN A 491 -7.44 25.44 -8.80
CA ASN A 491 -6.33 25.37 -7.86
C ASN A 491 -6.40 24.13 -6.96
N ASP A 492 -7.61 23.76 -6.53
CA ASP A 492 -7.87 22.55 -5.74
C ASP A 492 -7.55 21.28 -6.55
N ALA A 493 -7.80 21.29 -7.86
CA ALA A 493 -7.39 20.21 -8.77
C ALA A 493 -5.87 20.08 -8.90
N GLN A 494 -5.15 21.19 -9.11
CA GLN A 494 -3.68 21.20 -9.14
C GLN A 494 -3.07 20.72 -7.81
N PHE A 495 -3.68 21.11 -6.69
CA PHE A 495 -3.30 20.64 -5.37
C PHE A 495 -3.50 19.12 -5.21
N THR A 496 -4.60 18.59 -5.77
CA THR A 496 -4.92 17.16 -5.75
C THR A 496 -3.93 16.35 -6.57
N GLU A 497 -3.63 16.75 -7.81
CA GLU A 497 -2.65 16.09 -8.67
C GLU A 497 -1.25 16.08 -8.05
N ALA A 498 -0.86 17.19 -7.42
CA ALA A 498 0.42 17.29 -6.71
C ALA A 498 0.49 16.34 -5.50
N LEU A 499 -0.60 16.22 -4.73
CA LEU A 499 -0.67 15.28 -3.61
C LEU A 499 -0.61 13.83 -4.06
N ASP A 500 -1.34 13.46 -5.11
CA ASP A 500 -1.33 12.09 -5.64
C ASP A 500 0.06 11.73 -6.22
N THR A 501 0.74 12.69 -6.85
CA THR A 501 2.13 12.53 -7.33
C THR A 501 3.09 12.25 -6.17
N LEU A 502 2.96 12.99 -5.05
CA LEU A 502 3.77 12.78 -3.86
C LEU A 502 3.46 11.45 -3.17
N ALA A 503 2.19 11.06 -3.09
CA ALA A 503 1.77 9.78 -2.54
C ALA A 503 2.34 8.59 -3.34
N THR A 504 2.33 8.69 -4.68
CA THR A 504 2.94 7.67 -5.56
C THR A 504 4.45 7.55 -5.33
N ALA A 505 5.13 8.68 -5.09
CA ALA A 505 6.57 8.68 -4.89
C ALA A 505 7.00 8.22 -3.50
N PHE A 506 6.28 8.60 -2.45
CA PHE A 506 6.73 8.46 -1.05
C PHE A 506 5.83 7.57 -0.17
N GLY A 507 4.69 7.10 -0.68
CA GLY A 507 3.69 6.34 0.07
C GLY A 507 2.50 7.20 0.52
N GLU A 508 1.37 6.54 0.78
CA GLU A 508 0.10 7.17 1.16
C GLU A 508 0.15 7.86 2.55
N GLU A 509 1.13 7.54 3.39
CA GLU A 509 1.31 8.16 4.71
C GLU A 509 1.58 9.67 4.63
N ILE A 510 2.26 10.12 3.55
CA ILE A 510 2.51 11.55 3.32
C ILE A 510 1.20 12.31 3.09
N LYS A 511 0.26 11.69 2.37
CA LYS A 511 -1.07 12.27 2.11
C LYS A 511 -1.82 12.49 3.42
N HIS A 512 -1.74 11.54 4.35
CA HIS A 512 -2.31 11.66 5.69
C HIS A 512 -1.70 12.83 6.48
N LEU A 513 -0.38 12.94 6.52
CA LEU A 513 0.34 14.01 7.21
C LEU A 513 -0.03 15.41 6.67
N LEU A 514 -0.17 15.53 5.34
CA LEU A 514 -0.49 16.79 4.68
C LEU A 514 -1.96 17.20 4.84
N LEU A 515 -2.90 16.25 4.83
CA LEU A 515 -4.34 16.52 4.95
C LEU A 515 -4.81 16.80 6.38
N THR A 516 -4.10 16.28 7.40
CA THR A 516 -4.41 16.47 8.83
C THR A 516 -3.83 17.74 9.46
N ARG A 517 -3.14 18.59 8.68
CA ARG A 517 -2.39 19.79 9.15
C ARG A 517 -1.27 19.52 10.17
N ASN A 518 -0.83 18.28 10.32
CA ASN A 518 0.31 17.96 11.20
C ASN A 518 1.67 18.42 10.63
N THR A 519 1.70 18.91 9.40
CA THR A 519 2.90 19.46 8.75
C THR A 519 2.82 20.98 8.58
N ARG A 520 3.91 21.70 8.85
CA ARG A 520 4.04 23.16 8.58
C ARG A 520 4.19 23.50 7.07
N LEU A 521 3.76 22.61 6.18
CA LEU A 521 3.90 22.75 4.72
C LEU A 521 2.71 23.50 4.13
N THR A 522 2.97 24.57 3.38
CA THR A 522 1.91 25.33 2.71
C THR A 522 1.51 24.67 1.38
N LYS A 523 0.32 24.99 0.84
CA LYS A 523 -0.12 24.52 -0.49
C LYS A 523 0.91 24.83 -1.59
N LYS A 524 1.65 25.93 -1.48
CA LYS A 524 2.73 26.31 -2.43
C LYS A 524 3.94 25.37 -2.32
N ASP A 525 4.27 24.95 -1.11
CA ASP A 525 5.38 24.02 -0.87
C ASP A 525 5.08 22.63 -1.43
N ILE A 526 3.83 22.19 -1.32
CA ILE A 526 3.36 20.90 -1.85
C ILE A 526 3.43 20.88 -3.38
N LEU A 527 3.01 21.97 -4.04
CA LEU A 527 3.13 22.11 -5.50
C LEU A 527 4.59 22.13 -5.96
N LEU A 528 5.48 22.78 -5.20
CA LEU A 528 6.92 22.80 -5.51
C LEU A 528 7.54 21.41 -5.36
N LEU A 529 7.22 20.70 -4.27
CA LEU A 529 7.74 19.34 -4.02
C LEU A 529 7.28 18.36 -5.09
N ALA A 530 6.02 18.43 -5.53
CA ALA A 530 5.51 17.58 -6.60
C ALA A 530 6.23 17.85 -7.93
N LYS A 531 6.54 19.12 -8.26
CA LYS A 531 7.35 19.46 -9.44
C LYS A 531 8.77 18.90 -9.34
N VAL A 532 9.42 19.04 -8.18
CA VAL A 532 10.77 18.51 -7.96
C VAL A 532 10.80 16.98 -8.09
N VAL A 533 9.77 16.27 -7.62
CA VAL A 533 9.64 14.82 -7.83
C VAL A 533 9.59 14.47 -9.32
N GLN A 534 8.85 15.24 -10.12
CA GLN A 534 8.71 15.02 -11.56
C GLN A 534 9.97 15.38 -12.35
N GLU A 535 10.68 16.45 -11.97
CA GLU A 535 11.81 17.01 -12.73
C GLU A 535 13.18 16.48 -12.27
N GLU A 536 13.40 16.34 -10.97
CA GLU A 536 14.72 16.09 -10.36
C GLU A 536 14.77 14.78 -9.54
N GLY A 537 13.63 14.09 -9.40
CA GLY A 537 13.51 12.75 -8.83
C GLY A 537 13.31 12.67 -7.31
N LYS A 538 12.95 11.47 -6.84
CA LYS A 538 12.54 11.17 -5.45
C LYS A 538 13.55 11.58 -4.38
N GLN A 539 14.85 11.44 -4.66
CA GLN A 539 15.92 11.68 -3.67
C GLN A 539 16.09 13.15 -3.28
N LEU A 540 15.94 14.08 -4.23
CA LEU A 540 16.08 15.51 -3.96
C LEU A 540 14.83 16.06 -3.26
N ALA A 541 13.66 15.59 -3.69
CA ALA A 541 12.39 15.90 -3.03
C ALA A 541 12.36 15.36 -1.59
N GLN A 542 12.91 14.17 -1.31
CA GLN A 542 13.09 13.67 0.06
C GLN A 542 13.99 14.61 0.88
N LYS A 543 15.13 15.05 0.35
CA LYS A 543 16.02 16.01 1.05
C LYS A 543 15.34 17.34 1.36
N LEU A 544 14.48 17.84 0.47
CA LEU A 544 13.72 19.08 0.68
C LEU A 544 12.58 18.88 1.68
N LEU A 545 11.91 17.73 1.63
CA LEU A 545 10.89 17.33 2.59
C LEU A 545 11.50 17.17 3.98
N ASP A 546 12.61 16.47 4.12
CA ASP A 546 13.35 16.29 5.38
C ASP A 546 13.83 17.64 5.93
N LYS A 547 14.36 18.54 5.08
CA LYS A 547 14.73 19.91 5.50
C LYS A 547 13.54 20.73 6.02
N LYS A 548 12.32 20.48 5.55
CA LYS A 548 11.11 21.19 6.00
C LYS A 548 10.36 20.48 7.13
N LEU A 549 10.39 19.15 7.20
CA LEU A 549 9.86 18.34 8.30
C LEU A 549 10.71 18.52 9.56
N ASN A 550 12.05 18.63 9.42
CA ASN A 550 13.00 18.94 10.51
C ASN A 550 12.82 20.35 11.12
N LYS A 551 11.81 21.12 10.72
CA LYS A 551 11.35 22.31 11.47
C LYS A 551 10.44 21.96 12.66
N CYS A 552 10.08 20.68 12.83
CA CYS A 552 9.79 20.06 14.12
C CYS A 552 10.94 19.05 14.33
N ASP A 553 11.82 19.13 15.32
CA ASP A 553 11.51 19.48 16.69
C ASP A 553 12.80 19.70 17.50
N ILE A 554 13.50 20.82 17.25
CA ILE A 554 14.55 21.28 18.18
C ILE A 554 13.94 21.45 19.59
N VAL A 555 12.65 21.83 19.68
CA VAL A 555 11.93 22.00 20.95
C VAL A 555 11.62 20.64 21.63
N GLN A 556 11.22 19.59 20.92
CA GLN A 556 11.07 18.25 21.53
C GLN A 556 12.42 17.56 21.81
N GLN A 557 13.44 17.74 20.97
CA GLN A 557 14.80 17.24 21.25
C GLN A 557 15.40 17.93 22.49
N ILE A 558 15.09 19.21 22.71
CA ILE A 558 15.41 19.95 23.94
C ILE A 558 14.58 19.43 25.13
N LYS A 559 13.30 19.10 24.94
CA LYS A 559 12.45 18.52 26.01
C LYS A 559 12.83 17.09 26.39
N SER A 560 13.40 16.30 25.49
CA SER A 560 13.78 14.89 25.72
C SER A 560 15.23 14.70 26.23
N LYS A 561 16.00 15.78 26.42
CA LYS A 561 17.38 15.77 26.97
C LYS A 561 18.38 14.88 26.21
N GLN A 562 18.23 14.65 24.91
CA GLN A 562 19.20 13.85 24.16
C GLN A 562 20.32 14.71 23.55
N PRO A 563 21.59 14.28 23.66
CA PRO A 563 22.73 14.98 23.07
C PRO A 563 22.80 14.81 21.55
N VAL A 564 23.28 15.83 20.84
CA VAL A 564 23.34 15.85 19.36
C VAL A 564 24.79 15.71 18.89
N PRO A 565 25.12 14.84 17.92
CA PRO A 565 26.49 14.65 17.46
C PRO A 565 27.07 15.89 16.77
N ASN A 566 28.33 16.21 17.08
CA ASN A 566 29.07 17.32 16.50
C ASN A 566 29.38 17.05 15.02
N PRO A 567 28.87 17.84 14.06
CA PRO A 567 29.06 17.58 12.63
C PRO A 567 30.51 17.77 12.14
N HIS A 568 31.41 18.33 12.96
CA HIS A 568 32.82 18.52 12.60
C HIS A 568 33.79 17.53 13.25
N PHE A 569 33.35 16.77 14.28
CA PHE A 569 34.19 15.78 14.97
C PHE A 569 33.38 14.50 15.21
N VAL A 570 33.76 13.43 14.50
CA VAL A 570 33.10 12.13 14.59
C VAL A 570 33.39 11.53 15.97
N GLY A 571 32.37 11.43 16.82
CA GLY A 571 32.44 10.80 18.14
C GLY A 571 32.14 11.71 19.34
N GLU A 572 31.99 13.02 19.14
CA GLU A 572 31.65 13.96 20.22
C GLU A 572 30.20 14.45 20.17
N LEU A 573 29.62 14.68 21.35
CA LEU A 573 28.22 15.05 21.57
C LEU A 573 28.12 16.50 22.08
N CYS A 574 27.23 17.31 21.50
CA CYS A 574 26.93 18.68 21.92
C CYS A 574 25.60 18.77 22.68
N GLN A 575 25.51 19.70 23.64
CA GLN A 575 24.28 20.03 24.38
C GLN A 575 23.85 21.49 24.11
N ILE A 576 22.54 21.72 23.94
CA ILE A 576 21.95 23.03 23.64
C ILE A 576 21.53 23.74 24.95
N ILE A 577 21.93 24.99 25.16
CA ILE A 577 21.53 25.82 26.31
C ILE A 577 20.52 26.88 25.85
N GLY A 578 19.30 26.85 26.41
CA GLY A 578 18.31 27.91 26.24
C GLY A 578 18.54 29.05 27.25
N LYS A 579 18.47 30.31 26.80
CA LYS A 579 18.56 31.47 27.69
C LYS A 579 17.23 31.66 28.44
N GLY A 580 17.23 31.53 29.78
CA GLY A 580 16.14 32.05 30.62
C GLY A 580 15.58 31.17 31.76
N ASP A 581 16.10 29.96 32.02
CA ASP A 581 15.53 29.08 33.08
C ASP A 581 16.33 29.11 34.41
N PRO A 582 15.72 29.47 35.55
CA PRO A 582 16.38 29.55 36.86
C PRO A 582 16.95 28.23 37.40
N GLU A 583 16.38 27.06 37.04
CA GLU A 583 16.81 25.76 37.59
C GLU A 583 18.15 25.26 37.01
N LEU A 584 18.57 25.79 35.86
CA LEU A 584 19.77 25.35 35.13
C LEU A 584 21.05 26.14 35.50
N LYS A 585 20.96 27.08 36.45
CA LYS A 585 22.12 27.85 36.98
C LYS A 585 23.19 27.00 37.66
N LYS A 586 22.85 25.77 38.10
CA LYS A 586 23.76 24.92 38.91
C LYS A 586 24.83 24.18 38.10
N PHE A 587 24.81 24.30 36.76
CA PHE A 587 25.68 23.53 35.87
C PHE A 587 26.47 24.40 34.89
N SER A 588 26.96 25.56 35.34
CA SER A 588 27.79 26.50 34.55
C SER A 588 29.16 25.90 34.23
N GLY A 589 29.30 25.20 33.11
CA GLY A 589 30.59 24.60 32.78
C GLY A 589 30.80 23.93 31.42
N CYS A 590 29.99 24.14 30.36
CA CYS A 590 30.32 23.71 28.98
C CYS A 590 29.56 24.51 27.87
N TRP A 591 30.11 24.59 26.65
CA TRP A 591 30.01 25.74 25.70
C TRP A 591 29.21 25.48 24.39
N CYS A 592 28.27 26.37 24.04
CA CYS A 592 27.95 26.98 22.70
C CYS A 592 26.51 27.56 22.71
N ILE A 593 26.28 28.77 22.14
CA ILE A 593 24.96 29.46 22.13
C ILE A 593 24.63 29.93 20.70
N ILE A 594 23.49 29.48 20.17
CA ILE A 594 22.86 30.05 18.96
C ILE A 594 22.09 31.29 19.40
N ILE A 595 22.46 32.46 18.89
CA ILE A 595 21.97 33.73 19.44
C ILE A 595 20.68 34.20 18.74
N GLU A 596 20.47 33.92 17.45
CA GLU A 596 19.20 34.29 16.76
C GLU A 596 18.96 33.53 15.44
N VAL A 597 17.69 33.25 15.13
CA VAL A 597 17.24 32.66 13.85
C VAL A 597 16.04 33.44 13.33
N ASN A 598 16.17 34.06 12.14
CA ASN A 598 15.06 34.76 11.48
C ASN A 598 14.81 34.24 10.05
N THR A 599 13.68 34.64 9.46
CA THR A 599 12.97 33.89 8.41
C THR A 599 13.72 33.73 7.07
N TYR A 600 14.82 34.46 6.84
CA TYR A 600 15.53 34.45 5.54
C TYR A 600 17.05 34.31 5.61
N SER A 601 17.66 34.10 6.79
CA SER A 601 19.07 33.67 6.91
C SER A 601 19.38 33.10 8.30
N CYS A 602 20.39 32.23 8.39
CA CYS A 602 20.95 31.75 9.66
C CYS A 602 22.36 32.31 9.80
N ALA A 603 22.64 33.06 10.88
CA ALA A 603 23.98 33.52 11.20
C ALA A 603 24.52 32.65 12.35
N VAL A 604 25.54 31.85 12.05
CA VAL A 604 26.31 31.09 13.05
C VAL A 604 27.56 31.90 13.35
N GLN A 605 27.77 32.29 14.59
CA GLN A 605 29.03 32.91 14.99
C GLN A 605 29.94 31.84 15.62
N THR A 606 30.90 31.35 14.84
CA THR A 606 32.05 30.61 15.37
C THR A 606 33.16 31.60 15.67
N TYR A 607 33.64 31.65 16.90
CA TYR A 607 34.90 32.34 17.18
C TYR A 607 36.07 31.44 16.77
N ARG A 608 36.80 31.85 15.72
CA ARG A 608 38.24 31.53 15.56
C ARG A 608 39.00 32.73 16.15
N MET A 609 39.90 32.48 17.09
CA MET A 609 40.72 33.53 17.70
C MET A 609 41.72 34.13 16.69
N ASP A 610 41.93 35.46 16.79
CA ASP A 610 43.23 36.17 16.81
C ASP A 610 43.17 37.55 16.09
N PHE A 611 43.11 38.65 16.85
CA PHE A 611 43.76 39.94 16.55
C PHE A 611 43.92 40.78 17.86
N PRO A 612 44.96 41.63 17.97
CA PRO A 612 45.46 42.13 19.25
C PRO A 612 44.63 43.29 19.80
N ALA A 613 44.63 43.41 21.13
CA ALA A 613 44.01 44.51 21.86
C ALA A 613 44.58 45.88 21.43
N VAL A 614 43.72 46.78 20.97
CA VAL A 614 44.06 48.19 20.76
C VAL A 614 44.10 48.87 22.13
N LYS A 615 45.27 49.39 22.53
CA LYS A 615 45.44 50.13 23.79
C LYS A 615 44.92 51.55 23.67
N LEU A 616 44.41 52.08 24.79
CA LEU A 616 43.80 53.41 24.96
C LEU A 616 44.69 54.58 24.50
N GLU A 617 45.99 54.33 24.34
CA GLU A 617 47.04 55.29 24.00
C GLU A 617 47.07 55.65 22.50
N ASN A 618 46.43 54.83 21.65
CA ASN A 618 46.52 54.94 20.17
C ASN A 618 45.36 55.70 19.51
N LEU A 619 44.58 56.46 20.28
CA LEU A 619 43.52 57.32 19.76
C LEU A 619 44.01 58.78 19.73
N GLU A 620 44.44 59.25 18.55
CA GLU A 620 44.73 60.68 18.37
C GLU A 620 43.44 61.48 18.12
N PRO A 621 43.31 62.68 18.70
CA PRO A 621 42.12 63.52 18.53
C PRO A 621 42.09 64.16 17.14
N VAL A 622 40.99 63.97 16.41
CA VAL A 622 40.74 64.66 15.15
C VAL A 622 39.89 65.90 15.42
N TYR A 623 40.51 67.08 15.35
CA TYR A 623 39.83 68.38 15.41
C TYR A 623 39.05 68.64 14.11
N THR A 624 37.77 68.97 14.21
CA THR A 624 36.96 69.47 13.08
C THR A 624 36.11 70.68 13.48
N PRO A 625 35.77 71.58 12.53
CA PRO A 625 35.33 72.94 12.80
C PRO A 625 33.80 73.03 12.90
N ASN A 626 33.26 72.83 14.11
CA ASN A 626 31.92 73.27 14.54
C ASN A 626 31.84 73.20 16.07
N GLU A 627 32.51 74.15 16.73
CA GLU A 627 32.99 74.02 18.11
C GLU A 627 31.94 74.03 19.25
N PRO A 628 30.75 74.65 19.19
CA PRO A 628 29.88 74.66 20.38
C PRO A 628 28.94 73.45 20.50
N THR A 629 28.31 73.00 19.40
CA THR A 629 27.32 71.90 19.43
C THR A 629 27.97 70.53 19.48
N ALA A 630 29.07 70.33 18.74
CA ALA A 630 29.82 69.08 18.79
C ALA A 630 30.40 68.84 20.20
N THR A 631 31.00 69.89 20.80
CA THR A 631 31.52 69.82 22.17
C THR A 631 30.42 69.51 23.18
N LYS A 632 29.25 70.16 23.06
CA LYS A 632 28.11 69.88 23.94
C LYS A 632 27.60 68.44 23.82
N ASN A 633 27.55 67.87 22.62
CA ASN A 633 27.11 66.49 22.41
C ASN A 633 28.15 65.48 22.90
N CYS A 634 29.43 65.73 22.67
CA CYS A 634 30.53 64.92 23.20
C CYS A 634 30.54 64.93 24.73
N ASP A 635 30.31 66.08 25.36
CA ASP A 635 30.22 66.19 26.82
C ASP A 635 29.00 65.45 27.39
N ARG A 636 27.84 65.49 26.73
CA ARG A 636 26.64 64.72 27.10
C ARG A 636 26.91 63.22 27.04
N ILE A 637 27.47 62.75 25.92
CA ILE A 637 27.83 61.34 25.73
C ILE A 637 28.85 60.91 26.79
N ARG A 638 29.83 61.75 27.12
CA ARG A 638 30.86 61.45 28.12
C ARG A 638 30.28 61.28 29.53
N ARG A 639 29.43 62.22 30.00
CA ARG A 639 28.79 62.12 31.33
C ARG A 639 27.95 60.86 31.46
N LEU A 640 27.16 60.55 30.43
CA LEU A 640 26.37 59.32 30.39
C LEU A 640 27.24 58.08 30.40
N THR A 641 28.35 58.08 29.66
CA THR A 641 29.27 56.93 29.61
C THR A 641 29.88 56.67 30.99
N ASP A 642 30.28 57.72 31.71
CA ASP A 642 30.88 57.59 33.05
C ASP A 642 29.89 57.06 34.11
N GLU A 643 28.61 57.42 34.04
CA GLU A 643 27.56 56.90 34.94
C GLU A 643 27.12 55.48 34.56
N ILE A 644 26.88 55.21 33.26
CA ILE A 644 26.41 53.90 32.77
C ILE A 644 27.47 52.81 33.01
N TYR A 645 28.76 53.12 32.88
CA TYR A 645 29.83 52.17 33.19
C TYR A 645 30.06 51.97 34.70
N LYS A 646 29.50 52.80 35.59
CA LYS A 646 29.47 52.51 37.03
C LYS A 646 28.32 51.57 37.39
N ASP A 647 27.13 51.82 36.85
CA ASP A 647 25.93 51.04 37.17
C ASP A 647 25.73 49.79 36.29
N PHE A 648 26.66 49.54 35.35
CA PHE A 648 26.89 48.30 34.59
C PHE A 648 25.63 47.60 34.05
N GLU A 649 24.80 48.35 33.31
CA GLU A 649 23.78 47.73 32.47
C GLU A 649 24.33 47.45 31.04
N PRO A 650 24.52 46.17 30.64
CA PRO A 650 25.29 45.82 29.44
C PRO A 650 24.69 46.33 28.12
N THR A 651 23.38 46.52 28.09
CA THR A 651 22.62 47.03 26.94
C THR A 651 22.84 48.52 26.71
N HIS A 652 22.83 49.32 27.78
CA HIS A 652 23.09 50.76 27.71
C HIS A 652 24.56 51.03 27.38
N ALA A 653 25.49 50.23 27.91
CA ALA A 653 26.91 50.31 27.55
C ALA A 653 27.15 50.06 26.06
N ALA A 654 26.51 49.04 25.46
CA ALA A 654 26.63 48.76 24.03
C ALA A 654 26.05 49.88 23.15
N VAL A 655 24.95 50.52 23.57
CA VAL A 655 24.37 51.68 22.87
C VAL A 655 25.31 52.88 22.96
N MET A 656 25.93 53.11 24.11
CA MET A 656 26.93 54.18 24.29
C MET A 656 28.20 53.94 23.48
N GLU A 657 28.66 52.69 23.35
CA GLU A 657 29.82 52.36 22.52
C GLU A 657 29.57 52.66 21.02
N VAL A 658 28.33 52.51 20.56
CA VAL A 658 27.91 52.88 19.21
C VAL A 658 27.81 54.41 19.05
N LEU A 659 27.25 55.12 20.04
CA LEU A 659 27.17 56.58 20.03
C LEU A 659 28.53 57.28 20.23
N GLY A 660 29.50 56.62 20.86
CA GLY A 660 30.88 57.10 20.98
C GLY A 660 31.68 57.03 19.68
N ARG A 661 31.18 56.33 18.65
CA ARG A 661 31.82 56.14 17.33
C ARG A 661 31.12 56.93 16.22
N LEU A 662 30.61 58.11 16.52
CA LEU A 662 29.95 58.96 15.52
C LEU A 662 30.95 59.61 14.57
N ALA A 663 30.60 59.60 13.28
CA ALA A 663 31.42 60.21 12.23
C ALA A 663 31.37 61.75 12.22
N ASP A 664 30.27 62.36 12.66
CA ASP A 664 30.13 63.82 12.86
C ASP A 664 29.33 64.11 14.16
N PRO A 665 29.99 64.50 15.26
CA PRO A 665 29.33 64.81 16.53
C PRO A 665 28.56 66.14 16.53
N GLY A 666 28.73 66.98 15.51
CA GLY A 666 28.03 68.26 15.38
C GLY A 666 26.58 68.14 14.91
N SER A 667 26.21 66.99 14.32
CA SER A 667 24.89 66.77 13.70
C SER A 667 24.33 65.38 14.05
N LEU A 668 23.76 65.22 15.24
CA LEU A 668 23.07 64.00 15.64
C LEU A 668 21.78 63.81 14.84
N THR A 669 21.50 62.58 14.42
CA THR A 669 20.20 62.26 13.81
C THR A 669 19.09 62.33 14.87
N SER A 670 17.86 62.64 14.44
CA SER A 670 16.70 62.74 15.35
C SER A 670 16.44 61.47 16.16
N LYS A 671 16.86 60.31 15.66
CA LYS A 671 16.80 59.03 16.38
C LYS A 671 17.88 58.93 17.46
N GLN A 672 19.09 59.39 17.18
CA GLN A 672 20.20 59.42 18.15
C GLN A 672 19.93 60.43 19.26
N GLU A 673 19.36 61.60 18.96
CA GLU A 673 18.96 62.59 19.97
C GLU A 673 17.89 62.05 20.92
N ARG A 674 16.91 61.31 20.41
CA ARG A 674 15.86 60.69 21.26
C ARG A 674 16.42 59.60 22.16
N ILE A 675 17.39 58.82 21.68
CA ILE A 675 18.06 57.80 22.48
C ILE A 675 18.92 58.45 23.57
N LEU A 676 19.66 59.51 23.24
CA LEU A 676 20.42 60.29 24.21
C LEU A 676 19.51 60.91 25.28
N ALA A 677 18.41 61.56 24.89
CA ALA A 677 17.47 62.15 25.85
C ALA A 677 16.75 61.10 26.71
N PHE A 678 16.53 59.90 26.18
CA PHE A 678 15.98 58.79 26.97
C PHE A 678 16.97 58.35 28.05
N LEU A 679 18.24 58.12 27.68
CA LEU A 679 19.28 57.70 28.63
C LEU A 679 19.60 58.78 29.67
N GLU A 680 19.59 60.07 29.30
CA GLU A 680 19.74 61.18 30.26
C GLU A 680 18.62 61.19 31.29
N ASN A 681 17.37 60.96 30.88
CA ASN A 681 16.25 60.87 31.81
C ASN A 681 16.33 59.62 32.71
N GLU A 682 16.83 58.51 32.18
CA GLU A 682 16.92 57.24 32.92
C GLU A 682 18.00 57.29 34.01
N TYR A 683 19.12 57.96 33.73
CA TYR A 683 20.24 58.13 34.67
C TYR A 683 20.25 59.50 35.39
N ASN A 684 19.17 60.28 35.29
CA ASN A 684 18.96 61.60 35.91
C ASN A 684 20.08 62.65 35.66
N LEU A 685 20.47 62.85 34.40
CA LEU A 685 21.58 63.73 33.98
C LEU A 685 21.18 65.01 33.25
#